data_AF-A0A7C6YS59-F1
#
_entry.id   AF-A0A7C6YS59-F1
#
_cell.length_a   1.000
_cell.length_b   1.000
_cell.length_c   1.000
_cell.angle_alpha   90.00
_cell.angle_beta   90.00
_cell.angle_gamma   90.00
#
_symmetry.space_group_name_H-M   'P 1'
#
loop_
_entity.id
_entity.type
_entity.pdbx_description
1 polymer ?
#
loop_
_entity_poly.entity_id
_entity_poly.type
_entity_poly.pdbx_seq_one_letter_code
_entity_poly.pdbx_strand_id
1 'polypeptide(L)'
;MDIELKYGDDLYFDALSSIKNALDETRDVDIVIGIPFFNEKDTLPEVVKTALKSLKDSNHKKLIVCSGDPAGKNTLEELKKTCKSPNVTAFLMPHGINGRGYSTRAIFEIAKFYEADVVLLEADLTSQDEKGLNPAWIDRLAEPVLGKYDLAIARFYRHPFEDIMSNLFISPLIEVLYGMRIADPLSGIFAISHDLVEDMCTEFDKLRQQIGGYGLIPWIITTAIKTNNKICEVCFGPKFSPIKLVKKNLIFKEMSRALIECIKRDEEFWLNTPAIVRYPDVFGRQQKIKPLEVVFDYKEFFHSFQKEYFQYRQLFSHILEPETIEELDKMAEEKMQTYDFLPNLWAKVVYSVLLAVAFEPKVEDEDLLEALISIYDGAVSGLLKQLTQLENILIANNKEPDFIISASIKEAFEQHTDCFFQHKKVFVKKWKKLARQTRPIITPLDYIEYIPGVPIVLPKTLEGDKGRKVNTNHIFTRLQKKYENQFKDFLYMLGTNPNEPTSIIAEKINEFMVSLENTIDTLCDGNLFTAEGVERFLANLFECFPHEKVFSVKEQVLKKLLYEFQPSNLMLRQGYKNMRELFSGMDVRDILTLAQYTEDKNYFDRIYLWLEDNIRPDSFEEVELKPIIVNRERFPGIGEFRDISRLNRLTARIAVTNLGKGMGGKFPKLRYFTRITKSLVEAEHFSSLWKSYARERKEVGRKLVNSITGHYGKEMFSAHYIFENWHQRELMTRLSKLANTLERKGMIEESKNINMMVKGHGISMVLQDGTFMPCSAWSWASFSFKGGKGIPTPMFLHVERDWFNHELLENIYEEMGYNPDEIMEQVFQLISQGKESNDIVKVLMGIKPPIEAVVVQELEHYPPAKTLKRYDGNPILMPIKEHWWESKYVLNAAAFRLEDKVYLLYRAFGNDEISRIGLAITDGYRVIERLKNPVFIPETEQEKKGCEDPRVVILNDEIFMFYTAYDGVVAQIAAASISIEDFLNRDFDRWKRKGLAFPNLWDKDAILFPEKINDHYVIYHRIEPSIWMACSKELSFPWPRGDHKIIMGPRAGMMWDSLKIGAGAQPIKTRYGWLLIYHGVDHELVYRLGVILADLKDPSRLLYRSPNPILSPETEWEIGKGKEAWVPNVVFTCGAVPAEDKDILDDDDKILVYYGAADTCIGLATGKVKDLIPKDIRNRLG
;
A
#
# COMPACT_ATOMS: atom_id res chain seq x y z
N MET A 1 -18.72 10.19 -22.98
CA MET A 1 -17.72 10.42 -21.92
C MET A 1 -16.66 9.33 -21.89
N ASP A 2 -16.99 8.05 -21.66
CA ASP A 2 -15.98 6.97 -21.51
C ASP A 2 -15.08 6.71 -22.74
N ILE A 3 -15.57 6.95 -23.97
CA ILE A 3 -14.78 6.76 -25.21
C ILE A 3 -13.82 7.94 -25.45
N GLU A 4 -14.22 9.17 -25.13
CA GLU A 4 -13.38 10.38 -25.28
C GLU A 4 -12.28 10.43 -24.21
N LEU A 5 -12.59 10.01 -22.97
CA LEU A 5 -11.62 9.92 -21.88
C LEU A 5 -10.53 8.87 -22.15
N LYS A 6 -10.90 7.73 -22.76
CA LYS A 6 -9.94 6.68 -23.12
C LYS A 6 -8.94 7.15 -24.19
N TYR A 7 -9.41 7.95 -25.16
CA TYR A 7 -8.57 8.51 -26.22
C TYR A 7 -7.60 9.57 -25.68
N GLY A 8 -8.01 10.40 -24.70
CA GLY A 8 -7.17 11.45 -24.12
C GLY A 8 -5.94 10.91 -23.38
N ASP A 9 -6.09 9.86 -22.58
CA ASP A 9 -4.99 9.36 -21.76
C ASP A 9 -3.92 8.60 -22.55
N ASP A 10 -4.33 7.81 -23.55
CA ASP A 10 -3.38 7.16 -24.46
C ASP A 10 -2.57 8.24 -25.22
N LEU A 11 -3.25 9.32 -25.66
CA LEU A 11 -2.60 10.49 -26.27
C LEU A 11 -1.62 11.21 -25.32
N TYR A 12 -1.89 11.25 -24.02
CA TYR A 12 -1.00 11.88 -23.03
C TYR A 12 0.30 11.09 -22.86
N PHE A 13 0.22 9.78 -22.62
CA PHE A 13 1.40 8.95 -22.47
C PHE A 13 2.19 8.83 -23.79
N ASP A 14 1.49 8.77 -24.92
CA ASP A 14 2.12 8.84 -26.25
C ASP A 14 2.87 10.16 -26.46
N ALA A 15 2.32 11.28 -25.99
CA ALA A 15 2.99 12.59 -26.06
C ALA A 15 4.26 12.63 -25.20
N LEU A 16 4.20 12.14 -23.96
CA LEU A 16 5.37 12.05 -23.09
C LEU A 16 6.45 11.13 -23.68
N SER A 17 6.06 9.98 -24.21
CA SER A 17 6.97 9.05 -24.90
C SER A 17 7.60 9.69 -26.13
N SER A 18 6.81 10.41 -26.94
CA SER A 18 7.32 11.14 -28.10
C SER A 18 8.30 12.25 -27.72
N ILE A 19 8.04 12.97 -26.63
CA ILE A 19 8.96 13.97 -26.07
C ILE A 19 10.27 13.29 -25.67
N LYS A 20 10.20 12.22 -24.88
CA LYS A 20 11.38 11.45 -24.40
C LYS A 20 12.24 10.95 -25.56
N ASN A 21 11.61 10.38 -26.60
CA ASN A 21 12.30 9.89 -27.79
C ASN A 21 12.97 10.99 -28.63
N ALA A 22 12.56 12.25 -28.46
CA ALA A 22 13.16 13.40 -29.15
C ALA A 22 14.31 14.06 -28.36
N LEU A 23 14.55 13.62 -27.11
CA LEU A 23 15.62 14.14 -26.27
C LEU A 23 16.96 13.49 -26.62
N ASP A 24 18.03 14.28 -26.55
CA ASP A 24 19.39 13.81 -26.75
C ASP A 24 19.96 13.28 -25.43
N GLU A 25 20.16 11.96 -25.34
CA GLU A 25 20.75 11.26 -24.18
C GLU A 25 22.20 11.69 -23.88
N THR A 26 22.92 12.23 -24.87
CA THR A 26 24.32 12.65 -24.69
C THR A 26 24.43 14.06 -24.11
N ARG A 27 23.31 14.78 -24.03
CA ARG A 27 23.26 16.14 -23.54
C ARG A 27 23.22 16.18 -22.02
N ASP A 28 24.10 16.98 -21.46
CA ASP A 28 24.21 17.19 -20.02
C ASP A 28 23.48 18.49 -19.59
N VAL A 29 22.54 18.38 -18.66
CA VAL A 29 21.69 19.48 -18.16
C VAL A 29 21.58 19.38 -16.64
N ASP A 30 22.02 20.42 -15.93
CA ASP A 30 21.88 20.53 -14.47
C ASP A 30 20.54 21.15 -14.06
N ILE A 31 19.99 22.05 -14.90
CA ILE A 31 18.78 22.80 -14.59
C ILE A 31 17.91 23.04 -15.83
N VAL A 32 16.64 22.71 -15.71
CA VAL A 32 15.59 22.99 -16.67
C VAL A 32 14.85 24.25 -16.26
N ILE A 33 14.93 25.30 -17.07
CA ILE A 33 14.08 26.48 -16.93
C ILE A 33 12.81 26.23 -17.76
N GLY A 34 11.76 25.80 -17.08
CA GLY A 34 10.47 25.47 -17.66
C GLY A 34 9.56 26.69 -17.79
N ILE A 35 8.94 26.86 -18.97
CA ILE A 35 8.02 27.95 -19.24
C ILE A 35 6.77 27.39 -19.93
N PRO A 36 5.71 27.01 -19.19
CA PRO A 36 4.43 26.67 -19.79
C PRO A 36 3.81 27.90 -20.45
N PHE A 37 3.27 27.77 -21.66
CA PHE A 37 2.67 28.88 -22.40
C PHE A 37 1.34 28.52 -23.06
N PHE A 38 0.49 29.52 -23.30
CA PHE A 38 -0.80 29.38 -23.96
C PHE A 38 -0.90 30.24 -25.22
N ASN A 39 -0.84 31.57 -25.13
CA ASN A 39 -0.88 32.45 -26.30
C ASN A 39 -0.12 33.78 -26.09
N GLU A 40 0.92 33.72 -25.27
CA GLU A 40 1.77 34.84 -24.84
C GLU A 40 2.79 35.22 -25.94
N LYS A 41 2.31 35.61 -27.13
CA LYS A 41 3.16 35.90 -28.29
C LYS A 41 4.20 37.00 -28.04
N ASP A 42 3.81 38.04 -27.30
CA ASP A 42 4.64 39.24 -27.12
C ASP A 42 5.61 39.13 -25.93
N THR A 43 5.26 38.35 -24.90
CA THR A 43 6.04 38.27 -23.65
C THR A 43 6.97 37.06 -23.60
N LEU A 44 6.54 35.89 -24.12
CA LEU A 44 7.33 34.66 -24.04
C LEU A 44 8.75 34.80 -24.64
N PRO A 45 8.96 35.45 -25.82
CA PRO A 45 10.30 35.65 -26.35
C PRO A 45 11.22 36.43 -25.41
N GLU A 46 10.71 37.42 -24.69
CA GLU A 46 11.50 38.21 -23.73
C GLU A 46 11.81 37.43 -22.45
N VAL A 47 10.88 36.60 -21.97
CA VAL A 47 11.13 35.67 -20.86
C VAL A 47 12.25 34.69 -21.24
N VAL A 48 12.19 34.10 -22.43
CA VAL A 48 13.23 33.18 -22.94
C VAL A 48 14.58 33.86 -23.10
N LYS A 49 14.63 35.09 -23.65
CA LYS A 49 15.88 35.87 -23.72
C LYS A 49 16.47 36.17 -22.35
N THR A 50 15.63 36.43 -21.36
CA THR A 50 16.06 36.68 -19.98
C THR A 50 16.56 35.40 -19.31
N ALA A 51 15.85 34.28 -19.48
CA ALA A 51 16.30 32.96 -19.06
C ALA A 51 17.64 32.57 -19.71
N LEU A 52 17.86 32.88 -20.99
CA LEU A 52 19.15 32.68 -21.66
C LEU A 52 20.29 33.50 -21.03
N LYS A 53 19.99 34.65 -20.41
CA LYS A 53 20.96 35.50 -19.73
C LYS A 53 21.23 35.13 -18.25
N SER A 54 20.35 34.36 -17.61
CA SER A 54 20.54 33.84 -16.23
C SER A 54 21.71 32.85 -16.13
N LEU A 55 22.19 32.56 -14.92
CA LEU A 55 23.12 31.47 -14.60
C LEU A 55 24.40 31.44 -15.45
N LYS A 56 24.77 32.56 -16.07
CA LYS A 56 25.90 32.66 -17.03
C LYS A 56 27.25 32.44 -16.37
N ASP A 57 27.38 32.89 -15.13
CA ASP A 57 28.60 32.76 -14.32
C ASP A 57 28.57 31.49 -13.45
N SER A 58 27.53 30.65 -13.59
CA SER A 58 27.43 29.38 -12.89
C SER A 58 28.13 28.28 -13.67
N ASN A 59 28.67 27.28 -12.97
CA ASN A 59 29.19 26.06 -13.60
C ASN A 59 28.06 25.11 -14.06
N HIS A 60 26.79 25.51 -13.94
CA HIS A 60 25.63 24.67 -14.23
C HIS A 60 25.16 24.84 -15.68
N LYS A 61 24.94 23.72 -16.35
CA LYS A 61 24.40 23.64 -17.70
C LYS A 61 22.88 23.74 -17.65
N LYS A 62 22.31 24.64 -18.43
CA LYS A 62 20.86 24.89 -18.43
C LYS A 62 20.20 24.54 -19.77
N LEU A 63 18.95 24.10 -19.69
CA LEU A 63 18.04 23.92 -20.81
C LEU A 63 16.77 24.72 -20.57
N ILE A 64 16.35 25.53 -21.54
CA ILE A 64 15.07 26.24 -21.48
C ILE A 64 14.04 25.42 -22.23
N VAL A 65 12.95 25.05 -21.54
CA VAL A 65 11.89 24.20 -22.08
C VAL A 65 10.59 24.98 -22.09
N CYS A 66 10.10 25.30 -23.28
CA CYS A 66 8.80 25.94 -23.47
C CYS A 66 7.78 24.88 -23.90
N SER A 67 6.82 24.56 -23.02
CA SER A 67 5.76 23.60 -23.31
C SER A 67 4.43 24.34 -23.48
N GLY A 68 3.83 24.24 -24.66
CA GLY A 68 2.66 25.04 -25.03
C GLY A 68 1.37 24.24 -25.07
N ASP A 69 0.26 24.90 -24.75
CA ASP A 69 -1.08 24.42 -25.11
C ASP A 69 -1.24 24.39 -26.64
N PRO A 70 -2.06 23.48 -27.23
CA PRO A 70 -2.31 23.47 -28.68
C PRO A 70 -2.72 24.82 -29.27
N ALA A 71 -3.40 25.68 -28.50
CA ALA A 71 -3.77 27.03 -28.91
C ALA A 71 -2.56 27.96 -29.15
N GLY A 72 -1.39 27.61 -28.62
CA GLY A 72 -0.15 28.41 -28.67
C GLY A 72 0.64 28.32 -29.96
N LYS A 73 0.08 27.75 -31.03
CA LYS A 73 0.77 27.59 -32.33
C LYS A 73 1.44 28.86 -32.85
N ASN A 74 0.73 29.98 -32.82
CA ASN A 74 1.28 31.26 -33.28
C ASN A 74 2.42 31.77 -32.39
N THR A 75 2.32 31.52 -31.08
CA THR A 75 3.36 31.87 -30.09
C THR A 75 4.62 31.03 -30.30
N LEU A 76 4.47 29.72 -30.56
CA LEU A 76 5.58 28.83 -30.87
C LEU A 76 6.30 29.21 -32.18
N GLU A 77 5.55 29.56 -33.22
CA GLU A 77 6.12 30.01 -34.49
C GLU A 77 6.94 31.31 -34.32
N GLU A 78 6.46 32.24 -33.50
CA GLU A 78 7.18 33.48 -33.18
C GLU A 78 8.45 33.21 -32.36
N LEU A 79 8.36 32.33 -31.36
CA LEU A 79 9.52 31.94 -30.54
C LEU A 79 10.61 31.29 -31.40
N LYS A 80 10.25 30.39 -32.31
CA LYS A 80 11.20 29.74 -33.25
C LYS A 80 11.87 30.74 -34.21
N LYS A 81 11.22 31.86 -34.52
CA LYS A 81 11.79 32.94 -35.33
C LYS A 81 12.77 33.80 -34.53
N THR A 82 12.38 34.18 -33.31
CA THR A 82 13.07 35.21 -32.50
C THR A 82 14.15 34.67 -31.57
N CYS A 83 14.04 33.41 -31.11
CA CYS A 83 14.91 32.82 -30.10
C CYS A 83 15.55 31.52 -30.59
N LYS A 84 16.49 31.62 -31.54
CA LYS A 84 17.25 30.46 -32.04
C LYS A 84 18.46 30.19 -31.15
N SER A 85 18.39 29.14 -30.33
CA SER A 85 19.49 28.67 -29.50
C SER A 85 19.42 27.15 -29.35
N PRO A 86 20.55 26.42 -29.34
CA PRO A 86 20.55 24.99 -29.02
C PRO A 86 20.08 24.73 -27.57
N ASN A 87 20.08 25.74 -26.70
CA ASN A 87 19.64 25.66 -25.31
C ASN A 87 18.15 25.99 -25.10
N VAL A 88 17.37 26.07 -26.18
CA VAL A 88 15.93 26.30 -26.13
C VAL A 88 15.21 25.19 -26.88
N THR A 89 14.34 24.47 -26.18
CA THR A 89 13.43 23.47 -26.74
C THR A 89 12.00 23.97 -26.57
N ALA A 90 11.21 23.97 -27.64
CA ALA A 90 9.84 24.46 -27.60
C ALA A 90 8.89 23.59 -28.45
N PHE A 91 7.79 23.17 -27.86
CA PHE A 91 6.78 22.30 -28.50
C PHE A 91 5.38 22.58 -27.96
N LEU A 92 4.36 22.02 -28.62
CA LEU A 92 2.97 22.05 -28.14
C LEU A 92 2.58 20.65 -27.68
N MET A 93 1.74 20.58 -26.67
CA MET A 93 0.99 19.37 -26.31
C MET A 93 -0.02 19.03 -27.43
N PRO A 94 -0.44 17.76 -27.56
CA PRO A 94 -1.46 17.37 -28.54
C PRO A 94 -2.84 17.90 -28.18
N HIS A 95 -3.72 18.04 -29.18
CA HIS A 95 -5.14 18.35 -28.95
C HIS A 95 -5.79 17.31 -28.03
N GLY A 96 -6.45 17.79 -26.97
CA GLY A 96 -7.06 16.95 -25.93
C GLY A 96 -6.30 16.99 -24.61
N ILE A 97 -5.00 17.35 -24.64
CA ILE A 97 -4.15 17.54 -23.46
C ILE A 97 -3.84 19.03 -23.32
N ASN A 98 -4.82 19.75 -22.76
CA ASN A 98 -4.80 21.21 -22.66
C ASN A 98 -4.61 21.65 -21.21
N GLY A 99 -3.90 22.76 -21.00
CA GLY A 99 -3.74 23.37 -19.68
C GLY A 99 -2.32 23.37 -19.13
N ARG A 100 -2.09 24.31 -18.21
CA ARG A 100 -0.77 24.61 -17.63
C ARG A 100 -0.17 23.42 -16.88
N GLY A 101 -0.99 22.64 -16.19
CA GLY A 101 -0.56 21.46 -15.45
C GLY A 101 0.07 20.41 -16.36
N TYR A 102 -0.59 20.05 -17.47
CA TYR A 102 -0.02 19.11 -18.45
C TYR A 102 1.27 19.63 -19.10
N SER A 103 1.32 20.92 -19.47
CA SER A 103 2.54 21.53 -19.98
C SER A 103 3.68 21.47 -18.96
N THR A 104 3.37 21.69 -17.68
CA THR A 104 4.36 21.61 -16.59
C THR A 104 4.80 20.17 -16.33
N ARG A 105 3.88 19.21 -16.40
CA ARG A 105 4.20 17.79 -16.28
C ARG A 105 5.11 17.28 -17.40
N ALA A 106 4.98 17.81 -18.62
CA ALA A 106 5.93 17.56 -19.70
C ALA A 106 7.31 18.18 -19.43
N ILE A 107 7.36 19.36 -18.81
CA ILE A 107 8.61 19.97 -18.33
C ILE A 107 9.26 19.09 -17.25
N PHE A 108 8.46 18.60 -16.29
CA PHE A 108 8.91 17.69 -15.25
C PHE A 108 9.42 16.37 -15.84
N GLU A 109 8.79 15.83 -16.89
CA GLU A 109 9.28 14.63 -17.57
C GLU A 109 10.65 14.85 -18.22
N ILE A 110 10.85 16.01 -18.87
CA ILE A 110 12.15 16.37 -19.46
C ILE A 110 13.20 16.56 -18.36
N ALA A 111 12.83 17.19 -17.25
CA ALA A 111 13.70 17.36 -16.11
C ALA A 111 14.05 16.03 -15.44
N LYS A 112 13.08 15.12 -15.26
CA LYS A 112 13.28 13.74 -14.81
C LYS A 112 14.24 13.01 -15.74
N PHE A 113 14.06 13.12 -17.07
CA PHE A 113 14.94 12.48 -18.05
C PHE A 113 16.38 12.95 -17.95
N TYR A 114 16.60 14.24 -17.75
CA TYR A 114 17.94 14.82 -17.60
C TYR A 114 18.45 14.82 -16.15
N GLU A 115 17.66 14.32 -15.20
CA GLU A 115 17.93 14.35 -13.76
C GLU A 115 18.26 15.78 -13.27
N ALA A 116 17.54 16.76 -13.82
CA ALA A 116 17.79 18.18 -13.65
C ALA A 116 16.82 18.82 -12.65
N ASP A 117 17.29 19.85 -11.95
CA ASP A 117 16.40 20.72 -11.18
C ASP A 117 15.49 21.52 -12.10
N VAL A 118 14.33 21.96 -11.59
CA VAL A 118 13.40 22.76 -12.36
C VAL A 118 13.30 24.16 -11.79
N VAL A 119 13.44 25.17 -12.63
CA VAL A 119 12.93 26.53 -12.37
C VAL A 119 11.72 26.74 -13.27
N LEU A 120 10.53 26.81 -12.67
CA LEU A 120 9.28 27.04 -13.36
C LEU A 120 8.97 28.54 -13.38
N LEU A 121 8.83 29.11 -14.57
CA LEU A 121 8.48 30.52 -14.79
C LEU A 121 7.12 30.65 -15.47
N GLU A 122 6.56 31.86 -15.47
CA GLU A 122 5.36 32.19 -16.22
C GLU A 122 5.71 32.90 -17.55
N ALA A 123 4.96 32.58 -18.61
CA ALA A 123 5.19 33.11 -19.96
C ALA A 123 4.79 34.59 -20.12
N ASP A 124 4.03 35.15 -19.18
CA ASP A 124 3.49 36.52 -19.19
C ASP A 124 4.28 37.50 -18.31
N LEU A 125 5.44 37.09 -17.78
CA LEU A 125 6.31 37.96 -17.00
C LEU A 125 6.89 39.10 -17.86
N THR A 126 6.82 40.32 -17.34
CA THR A 126 7.35 41.52 -18.01
C THR A 126 8.39 42.27 -17.16
N SER A 127 9.08 43.23 -17.80
CA SER A 127 9.97 44.18 -17.14
C SER A 127 9.65 45.61 -17.61
N GLN A 128 9.69 46.58 -16.69
CA GLN A 128 9.49 48.02 -16.93
C GLN A 128 10.52 48.81 -16.13
N ASP A 129 11.22 49.77 -16.74
CA ASP A 129 12.19 50.68 -16.08
C ASP A 129 13.19 49.96 -15.15
N GLU A 130 13.84 48.89 -15.65
CA GLU A 130 14.77 48.01 -14.90
C GLU A 130 14.16 47.27 -13.68
N LYS A 131 12.83 47.30 -13.53
CA LYS A 131 12.06 46.56 -12.51
C LYS A 131 11.29 45.41 -13.16
N GLY A 132 11.11 44.30 -12.44
CA GLY A 132 10.45 43.09 -12.95
C GLY A 132 11.43 41.98 -13.34
N LEU A 133 11.04 41.10 -14.27
CA LEU A 133 11.81 39.92 -14.64
C LEU A 133 13.23 40.30 -15.10
N ASN A 134 14.24 39.72 -14.45
CA ASN A 134 15.64 39.91 -14.79
C ASN A 134 16.44 38.61 -14.50
N PRO A 135 17.66 38.46 -15.04
CA PRO A 135 18.47 37.26 -14.86
C PRO A 135 18.74 36.91 -13.38
N ALA A 136 18.99 37.92 -12.54
CA ALA A 136 19.33 37.71 -11.13
C ALA A 136 18.14 37.18 -10.30
N TRP A 137 16.89 37.37 -10.74
CA TRP A 137 15.73 36.72 -10.11
C TRP A 137 15.75 35.21 -10.33
N ILE A 138 16.03 34.78 -11.56
CA ILE A 138 16.12 33.36 -11.91
C ILE A 138 17.27 32.72 -11.13
N ASP A 139 18.42 33.39 -11.07
CA ASP A 139 19.60 32.91 -10.33
C ASP A 139 19.30 32.72 -8.84
N ARG A 140 18.65 33.73 -8.22
CA ARG A 140 18.29 33.68 -6.80
C ARG A 140 17.22 32.63 -6.49
N LEU A 141 16.33 32.34 -7.42
CA LEU A 141 15.33 31.30 -7.24
C LEU A 141 15.94 29.90 -7.34
N ALA A 142 16.90 29.72 -8.24
CA ALA A 142 17.61 28.46 -8.43
C ALA A 142 18.55 28.12 -7.25
N GLU A 143 19.21 29.13 -6.68
CA GLU A 143 20.27 28.96 -5.67
C GLU A 143 19.87 28.10 -4.45
N PRO A 144 18.69 28.28 -3.80
CA PRO A 144 18.30 27.45 -2.65
C PRO A 144 18.19 25.97 -3.00
N VAL A 145 17.66 25.66 -4.19
CA VAL A 145 17.43 24.30 -4.66
C VAL A 145 18.72 23.63 -5.13
N LEU A 146 19.61 24.39 -5.77
CA LEU A 146 20.99 23.94 -6.02
C LEU A 146 21.76 23.65 -4.72
N GLY A 147 21.29 24.18 -3.59
CA GLY A 147 21.78 23.90 -2.25
C GLY A 147 21.03 22.77 -1.54
N LYS A 148 20.36 23.10 -0.43
CA LYS A 148 19.80 22.13 0.53
C LYS A 148 18.26 22.05 0.55
N TYR A 149 17.58 22.89 -0.24
CA TYR A 149 16.12 22.98 -0.25
C TYR A 149 15.55 22.16 -1.39
N ASP A 150 14.36 21.62 -1.19
CA ASP A 150 13.67 20.82 -2.21
C ASP A 150 12.68 21.68 -3.01
N LEU A 151 12.13 22.73 -2.37
CA LEU A 151 11.20 23.67 -2.99
C LEU A 151 11.55 25.12 -2.58
N ALA A 152 11.73 25.99 -3.57
CA ALA A 152 11.81 27.43 -3.39
C ALA A 152 10.61 28.11 -4.05
N ILE A 153 9.86 28.89 -3.29
CA ILE A 153 8.65 29.58 -3.74
C ILE A 153 8.99 31.05 -3.94
N ALA A 154 8.73 31.60 -5.12
CA ALA A 154 8.89 33.04 -5.34
C ALA A 154 7.88 33.81 -4.47
N ARG A 155 8.37 34.80 -3.73
CA ARG A 155 7.55 35.68 -2.89
C ARG A 155 7.56 37.09 -3.47
N PHE A 156 6.45 37.47 -4.09
CA PHE A 156 6.30 38.81 -4.68
C PHE A 156 5.79 39.82 -3.67
N TYR A 157 6.12 41.09 -3.91
CA TYR A 157 5.47 42.21 -3.23
C TYR A 157 4.31 42.70 -4.10
N ARG A 158 3.09 42.25 -3.77
CA ARG A 158 1.90 42.47 -4.59
C ARG A 158 1.01 43.57 -4.04
N HIS A 159 0.21 44.16 -4.92
CA HIS A 159 -0.95 44.90 -4.45
C HIS A 159 -1.92 43.90 -3.80
N PRO A 160 -2.49 44.19 -2.64
CA PRO A 160 -3.44 43.32 -1.96
C PRO A 160 -4.59 42.76 -2.80
N PHE A 161 -5.00 43.49 -3.83
CA PHE A 161 -6.09 43.08 -4.71
C PHE A 161 -5.66 42.19 -5.88
N GLU A 162 -4.36 42.03 -6.10
CA GLU A 162 -3.83 41.19 -7.17
C GLU A 162 -4.10 39.70 -6.94
N ASP A 163 -4.17 39.26 -5.67
CA ASP A 163 -4.29 37.84 -5.30
C ASP A 163 -5.23 37.61 -4.11
N ILE A 164 -6.50 38.01 -4.28
CA ILE A 164 -7.52 37.89 -3.23
C ILE A 164 -7.88 36.41 -2.96
N MET A 165 -7.87 35.56 -3.99
CA MET A 165 -8.19 34.13 -3.87
C MET A 165 -7.21 33.41 -2.95
N SER A 166 -5.91 33.66 -3.13
CA SER A 166 -4.86 33.09 -2.29
C SER A 166 -5.09 33.42 -0.83
N ASN A 167 -5.38 34.68 -0.51
CA ASN A 167 -5.47 35.15 0.87
C ASN A 167 -6.79 34.80 1.57
N LEU A 168 -7.92 34.76 0.85
CA LEU A 168 -9.22 34.44 1.44
C LEU A 168 -9.54 32.95 1.49
N PHE A 169 -8.96 32.13 0.61
CA PHE A 169 -9.37 30.74 0.45
C PHE A 169 -8.23 29.74 0.55
N ILE A 170 -7.20 29.85 -0.30
CA ILE A 170 -6.14 28.82 -0.39
C ILE A 170 -5.22 28.85 0.83
N SER A 171 -4.67 30.02 1.19
CA SER A 171 -3.73 30.18 2.31
C SER A 171 -4.34 29.77 3.64
N PRO A 172 -5.58 30.19 4.00
CA PRO A 172 -6.21 29.76 5.24
C PRO A 172 -6.35 28.23 5.34
N LEU A 173 -6.73 27.55 4.26
CA LEU A 173 -6.87 26.10 4.26
C LEU A 173 -5.52 25.38 4.38
N ILE A 174 -4.49 25.83 3.65
CA ILE A 174 -3.13 25.27 3.77
C ILE A 174 -2.58 25.49 5.18
N GLU A 175 -2.72 26.69 5.73
CA GLU A 175 -2.22 27.02 7.06
C GLU A 175 -2.91 26.18 8.15
N VAL A 176 -4.23 26.11 8.10
CA VAL A 176 -5.05 25.46 9.15
C VAL A 176 -4.97 23.93 9.07
N LEU A 177 -4.96 23.35 7.87
CA LEU A 177 -4.95 21.89 7.70
C LEU A 177 -3.52 21.33 7.63
N TYR A 178 -2.59 22.00 6.94
CA TYR A 178 -1.23 21.51 6.73
C TYR A 178 -0.18 22.12 7.68
N GLY A 179 -0.54 23.14 8.45
CA GLY A 179 0.31 23.69 9.51
C GLY A 179 1.52 24.47 9.00
N MET A 180 1.42 25.10 7.82
CA MET A 180 2.47 25.94 7.26
C MET A 180 1.89 27.23 6.66
N ARG A 181 2.42 28.38 7.06
CA ARG A 181 2.05 29.68 6.51
C ARG A 181 3.02 30.08 5.40
N ILE A 182 2.51 30.23 4.19
CA ILE A 182 3.25 30.69 3.01
C ILE A 182 2.71 32.08 2.64
N ALA A 183 3.59 33.03 2.34
CA ALA A 183 3.21 34.42 2.10
C ALA A 183 2.65 34.66 0.68
N ASP A 184 3.07 33.87 -0.31
CA ASP A 184 2.56 33.92 -1.70
C ASP A 184 2.41 32.50 -2.28
N PRO A 185 1.43 31.70 -1.81
CA PRO A 185 1.30 30.31 -2.24
C PRO A 185 0.83 30.17 -3.68
N LEU A 186 0.27 31.22 -4.31
CA LEU A 186 -0.12 31.22 -5.72
C LEU A 186 0.86 32.02 -6.60
N SER A 187 2.13 32.12 -6.20
CA SER A 187 3.17 32.83 -6.97
C SER A 187 3.30 32.34 -8.42
N GLY A 188 3.05 31.03 -8.61
CA GLY A 188 3.17 30.32 -9.89
C GLY A 188 4.62 30.12 -10.34
N ILE A 189 5.60 30.51 -9.53
CA ILE A 189 7.01 30.51 -9.88
C ILE A 189 7.79 29.80 -8.78
N PHE A 190 8.43 28.70 -9.16
CA PHE A 190 9.04 27.75 -8.25
C PHE A 190 10.44 27.38 -8.74
N ALA A 191 11.34 27.09 -7.81
CA ALA A 191 12.40 26.13 -8.09
C ALA A 191 12.13 24.83 -7.33
N ILE A 192 12.37 23.69 -7.97
CA ILE A 192 12.03 22.37 -7.47
C ILE A 192 13.24 21.46 -7.71
N SER A 193 13.67 20.76 -6.66
CA SER A 193 14.76 19.78 -6.76
C SER A 193 14.34 18.61 -7.62
N HIS A 194 15.28 18.02 -8.37
CA HIS A 194 15.02 16.83 -9.19
C HIS A 194 14.36 15.67 -8.39
N ASP A 195 14.81 15.40 -7.15
CA ASP A 195 14.22 14.35 -6.28
C ASP A 195 12.70 14.59 -6.04
N LEU A 196 12.31 15.85 -5.81
CA LEU A 196 10.91 16.23 -5.63
C LEU A 196 10.14 16.23 -6.96
N VAL A 197 10.79 16.53 -8.08
CA VAL A 197 10.18 16.41 -9.42
C VAL A 197 9.81 14.96 -9.73
N GLU A 198 10.65 14.00 -9.36
CA GLU A 198 10.34 12.57 -9.51
C GLU A 198 9.13 12.14 -8.70
N ASP A 199 9.10 12.49 -7.41
CA ASP A 199 7.94 12.24 -6.53
C ASP A 199 6.66 12.85 -7.12
N MET A 200 6.77 14.07 -7.64
CA MET A 200 5.68 14.80 -8.27
C MET A 200 5.21 14.13 -9.57
N CYS A 201 6.09 13.61 -10.43
CA CYS A 201 5.68 12.91 -11.64
C CYS A 201 4.81 11.69 -11.31
N THR A 202 5.23 10.87 -10.35
CA THR A 202 4.49 9.67 -9.92
C THR A 202 3.14 10.01 -9.32
N GLU A 203 3.07 11.06 -8.50
CA GLU A 203 1.79 11.47 -7.90
C GLU A 203 0.87 12.20 -8.89
N PHE A 204 1.44 12.91 -9.86
CA PHE A 204 0.66 13.66 -10.86
C PHE A 204 -0.27 12.74 -11.64
N ASP A 205 0.23 11.57 -12.04
CA ASP A 205 -0.51 10.64 -12.90
C ASP A 205 -1.77 10.09 -12.21
N LYS A 206 -1.85 10.16 -10.87
CA LYS A 206 -3.03 9.79 -10.05
C LYS A 206 -4.09 10.89 -9.96
N LEU A 207 -3.71 12.17 -10.08
CA LEU A 207 -4.60 13.34 -9.93
C LEU A 207 -4.70 14.19 -11.21
N ARG A 208 -4.19 13.68 -12.34
CA ARG A 208 -4.02 14.44 -13.60
C ARG A 208 -5.28 15.19 -14.05
N GLN A 209 -6.46 14.61 -13.83
CA GLN A 209 -7.73 15.22 -14.22
C GLN A 209 -8.01 16.51 -13.44
N GLN A 210 -7.58 16.57 -12.17
CA GLN A 210 -7.81 17.71 -11.27
C GLN A 210 -6.68 18.74 -11.33
N ILE A 211 -5.45 18.31 -11.63
CA ILE A 211 -4.26 19.20 -11.61
C ILE A 211 -3.71 19.54 -13.00
N GLY A 212 -4.27 19.00 -14.08
CA GLY A 212 -3.85 19.25 -15.46
C GLY A 212 -4.01 20.71 -15.93
N GLY A 213 -4.80 21.51 -15.22
CA GLY A 213 -5.01 22.95 -15.45
C GLY A 213 -4.31 23.85 -14.44
N TYR A 214 -5.04 24.80 -13.85
CA TYR A 214 -4.57 25.73 -12.81
C TYR A 214 -4.46 25.10 -11.41
N GLY A 215 -5.06 23.92 -11.22
CA GLY A 215 -5.02 23.15 -9.96
C GLY A 215 -3.63 22.66 -9.52
N LEU A 216 -2.63 22.76 -10.40
CA LEU A 216 -1.25 22.36 -10.14
C LEU A 216 -0.64 23.01 -8.89
N ILE A 217 -0.91 24.30 -8.64
CA ILE A 217 -0.18 25.07 -7.63
C ILE A 217 -0.46 24.59 -6.19
N PRO A 218 -1.72 24.48 -5.73
CA PRO A 218 -2.03 23.91 -4.42
C PRO A 218 -1.47 22.50 -4.24
N TRP A 219 -1.48 21.69 -5.30
CA TRP A 219 -0.92 20.33 -5.28
C TRP A 219 0.58 20.32 -5.00
N ILE A 220 1.39 21.11 -5.74
CA ILE A 220 2.85 21.21 -5.51
C ILE A 220 3.18 21.50 -4.04
N ILE A 221 2.48 22.47 -3.45
CA ILE A 221 2.72 22.93 -2.07
C ILE A 221 2.32 21.87 -1.06
N THR A 222 1.09 21.36 -1.14
CA THR A 222 0.58 20.35 -0.19
C THR A 222 1.39 19.06 -0.26
N THR A 223 1.79 18.63 -1.46
CA THR A 223 2.67 17.47 -1.65
C THR A 223 4.00 17.68 -0.92
N ALA A 224 4.71 18.79 -1.16
CA ALA A 224 5.97 19.09 -0.50
C ALA A 224 5.85 19.17 1.04
N ILE A 225 4.74 19.70 1.57
CA ILE A 225 4.51 19.76 3.02
C ILE A 225 4.29 18.36 3.61
N LYS A 226 3.44 17.54 2.97
CA LYS A 226 3.11 16.18 3.42
C LYS A 226 4.32 15.26 3.42
N THR A 227 5.18 15.36 2.41
CA THR A 227 6.42 14.58 2.29
C THR A 227 7.55 15.12 3.18
N ASN A 228 7.29 16.19 3.94
CA ASN A 228 8.22 16.85 4.86
C ASN A 228 9.50 17.34 4.16
N ASN A 229 9.34 17.88 2.94
CA ASN A 229 10.42 18.51 2.19
C ASN A 229 10.84 19.85 2.81
N LYS A 230 12.08 20.27 2.53
CA LYS A 230 12.63 21.56 2.95
C LYS A 230 12.16 22.66 2.00
N ILE A 231 11.30 23.55 2.51
CA ILE A 231 10.68 24.63 1.75
C ILE A 231 11.26 25.98 2.18
N CYS A 232 11.56 26.85 1.20
CA CYS A 232 11.92 28.24 1.45
C CYS A 232 11.13 29.21 0.55
N GLU A 233 11.08 30.49 0.93
CA GLU A 233 10.56 31.59 0.13
C GLU A 233 11.68 32.49 -0.37
N VAL A 234 11.64 32.90 -1.64
CA VAL A 234 12.64 33.79 -2.24
C VAL A 234 12.01 35.15 -2.50
N CYS A 235 12.50 36.18 -1.82
CA CYS A 235 11.95 37.54 -1.94
C CYS A 235 12.29 38.18 -3.30
N PHE A 236 11.24 38.52 -4.04
CA PHE A 236 11.28 39.29 -5.29
C PHE A 236 10.68 40.69 -5.11
N GLY A 237 10.78 41.51 -6.17
CA GLY A 237 10.12 42.82 -6.25
C GLY A 237 8.64 42.70 -6.65
N PRO A 238 8.02 43.77 -7.15
CA PRO A 238 6.65 43.72 -7.64
C PRO A 238 6.53 42.87 -8.91
N LYS A 239 5.44 42.11 -9.01
CA LYS A 239 5.10 41.32 -10.19
C LYS A 239 4.42 42.24 -11.21
N PHE A 240 4.98 42.36 -12.41
CA PHE A 240 4.37 43.09 -13.51
C PHE A 240 3.71 42.08 -14.47
N SER A 241 2.45 41.72 -14.20
CA SER A 241 1.61 40.91 -15.09
C SER A 241 0.20 41.53 -15.18
N PRO A 242 -0.45 41.53 -16.37
CA PRO A 242 -1.81 42.04 -16.53
C PRO A 242 -2.84 41.15 -15.83
N ILE A 243 -3.66 41.73 -14.94
CA ILE A 243 -4.77 41.03 -14.29
C ILE A 243 -5.87 40.74 -15.32
N LYS A 244 -6.10 39.46 -15.64
CA LYS A 244 -7.16 39.02 -16.57
C LYS A 244 -8.39 38.53 -15.80
N LEU A 245 -9.35 39.43 -15.56
CA LEU A 245 -10.62 39.11 -14.88
C LEU A 245 -11.49 38.05 -15.59
N VAL A 246 -11.34 37.91 -16.92
CA VAL A 246 -12.18 37.03 -17.76
C VAL A 246 -12.12 35.55 -17.34
N LYS A 247 -11.01 35.09 -16.75
CA LYS A 247 -10.81 33.68 -16.36
C LYS A 247 -10.96 33.43 -14.85
N LYS A 248 -11.42 34.41 -14.06
CA LYS A 248 -11.47 34.34 -12.58
C LYS A 248 -12.18 33.07 -12.08
N ASN A 249 -13.40 32.81 -12.55
CA ASN A 249 -14.23 31.70 -12.08
C ASN A 249 -13.64 30.34 -12.46
N LEU A 250 -13.09 30.22 -13.68
CA LEU A 250 -12.39 29.01 -14.12
C LEU A 250 -11.20 28.68 -13.22
N ILE A 251 -10.33 29.66 -12.94
CA ILE A 251 -9.15 29.48 -12.08
C ILE A 251 -9.58 29.10 -10.66
N PHE A 252 -10.58 29.80 -10.10
CA PHE A 252 -11.10 29.50 -8.76
C PHE A 252 -11.59 28.06 -8.68
N LYS A 253 -12.37 27.62 -9.67
CA LYS A 253 -12.94 26.27 -9.71
C LYS A 253 -11.88 25.18 -9.80
N GLU A 254 -10.92 25.31 -10.71
CA GLU A 254 -9.85 24.32 -10.87
C GLU A 254 -8.92 24.25 -9.64
N MET A 255 -8.55 25.40 -9.06
CA MET A 255 -7.74 25.43 -7.84
C MET A 255 -8.48 24.86 -6.63
N SER A 256 -9.76 25.19 -6.48
CA SER A 256 -10.61 24.65 -5.42
C SER A 256 -10.70 23.13 -5.55
N ARG A 257 -11.07 22.62 -6.73
CA ARG A 257 -11.17 21.18 -7.00
C ARG A 257 -9.87 20.46 -6.62
N ALA A 258 -8.73 20.95 -7.08
CA ALA A 258 -7.43 20.34 -6.78
C ALA A 258 -7.11 20.36 -5.28
N LEU A 259 -7.35 21.48 -4.58
CA LEU A 259 -7.10 21.58 -3.14
C LEU A 259 -8.02 20.65 -2.34
N ILE A 260 -9.30 20.53 -2.72
CA ILE A 260 -10.24 19.62 -2.06
C ILE A 260 -9.78 18.16 -2.22
N GLU A 261 -9.33 17.77 -3.42
CA GLU A 261 -8.75 16.44 -3.61
C GLU A 261 -7.48 16.23 -2.79
N CYS A 262 -6.61 17.24 -2.67
CA CYS A 262 -5.44 17.15 -1.79
C CYS A 262 -5.87 16.96 -0.32
N ILE A 263 -6.91 17.68 0.14
CA ILE A 263 -7.46 17.53 1.51
C ILE A 263 -8.01 16.11 1.72
N LYS A 264 -8.73 15.53 0.74
CA LYS A 264 -9.22 14.13 0.82
C LYS A 264 -8.05 13.15 0.86
N ARG A 265 -7.07 13.31 -0.03
CA ARG A 265 -5.84 12.51 -0.13
C ARG A 265 -5.06 12.52 1.18
N ASP A 266 -5.01 13.66 1.86
CA ASP A 266 -4.12 13.89 3.01
C ASP A 266 -4.86 13.84 4.36
N GLU A 267 -6.03 13.20 4.41
CA GLU A 267 -6.87 13.05 5.60
C GLU A 267 -6.10 12.61 6.84
N GLU A 268 -5.30 11.55 6.73
CA GLU A 268 -4.53 11.02 7.87
C GLU A 268 -3.50 12.05 8.37
N PHE A 269 -2.92 12.85 7.47
CA PHE A 269 -1.96 13.89 7.82
C PHE A 269 -2.64 14.99 8.63
N TRP A 270 -3.62 15.71 8.05
CA TRP A 270 -4.20 16.88 8.72
C TRP A 270 -5.10 16.56 9.92
N LEU A 271 -5.61 15.32 10.03
CA LEU A 271 -6.30 14.84 11.24
C LEU A 271 -5.35 14.69 12.44
N ASN A 272 -4.07 14.44 12.19
CA ASN A 272 -3.03 14.25 13.19
C ASN A 272 -2.09 15.46 13.33
N THR A 273 -2.13 16.41 12.40
CA THR A 273 -1.32 17.63 12.44
C THR A 273 -1.64 18.46 13.69
N PRO A 274 -0.63 18.74 14.55
CA PRO A 274 -0.83 19.58 15.72
C PRO A 274 -1.21 21.00 15.31
N ALA A 275 -1.78 21.79 16.23
CA ALA A 275 -2.12 23.19 15.99
C ALA A 275 -0.88 24.12 15.99
N ILE A 276 0.24 23.66 15.44
CA ILE A 276 1.49 24.41 15.31
C ILE A 276 1.62 24.86 13.86
N VAL A 277 1.72 26.17 13.65
CA VAL A 277 1.96 26.77 12.34
C VAL A 277 3.45 27.02 12.15
N ARG A 278 4.02 26.47 11.07
CA ARG A 278 5.42 26.64 10.68
C ARG A 278 5.56 27.74 9.63
N TYR A 279 6.73 28.37 9.59
CA TYR A 279 7.12 29.33 8.56
C TYR A 279 8.29 28.76 7.76
N PRO A 280 8.29 28.86 6.43
CA PRO A 280 9.46 28.54 5.61
C PRO A 280 10.59 29.53 5.86
N ASP A 281 11.83 29.09 5.62
CA ASP A 281 12.99 29.98 5.62
C ASP A 281 12.84 31.04 4.50
N VAL A 282 13.31 32.27 4.73
CA VAL A 282 13.19 33.37 3.76
C VAL A 282 14.57 33.74 3.22
N PHE A 283 14.70 33.79 1.89
CA PHE A 283 15.94 34.08 1.18
C PHE A 283 15.87 35.41 0.42
N GLY A 284 16.95 36.21 0.54
CA GLY A 284 17.06 37.53 -0.06
C GLY A 284 16.41 38.66 0.76
N ARG A 285 16.68 39.91 0.36
CA ARG A 285 16.06 41.10 0.97
C ARG A 285 14.83 41.53 0.19
N GLN A 286 13.73 41.80 0.90
CA GLN A 286 12.52 42.37 0.31
C GLN A 286 12.80 43.77 -0.25
N GLN A 287 12.45 43.99 -1.52
CA GLN A 287 12.58 45.29 -2.16
C GLN A 287 11.35 46.15 -1.83
N LYS A 288 11.55 47.38 -1.35
CA LYS A 288 10.48 48.35 -1.06
C LYS A 288 10.10 49.15 -2.31
N ILE A 289 9.60 48.47 -3.34
CA ILE A 289 9.10 49.12 -4.56
C ILE A 289 7.57 49.06 -4.53
N LYS A 290 6.88 50.18 -4.83
CA LYS A 290 5.41 50.23 -4.85
C LYS A 290 4.88 49.28 -5.96
N PRO A 291 3.92 48.38 -5.66
CA PRO A 291 3.31 47.52 -6.66
C PRO A 291 2.44 48.34 -7.63
N LEU A 292 2.03 47.74 -8.75
CA LEU A 292 1.05 48.34 -9.65
C LEU A 292 -0.27 48.58 -8.91
N GLU A 293 -0.89 49.72 -9.16
CA GLU A 293 -2.21 50.03 -8.61
C GLU A 293 -3.27 49.16 -9.32
N VAL A 294 -4.17 48.58 -8.54
CA VAL A 294 -5.24 47.71 -9.03
C VAL A 294 -6.57 48.27 -8.56
N VAL A 295 -7.46 48.61 -9.50
CA VAL A 295 -8.80 49.15 -9.20
C VAL A 295 -9.86 48.11 -9.56
N PHE A 296 -10.70 47.75 -8.58
CA PHE A 296 -11.86 46.89 -8.78
C PHE A 296 -13.16 47.62 -8.42
N ASP A 297 -14.23 47.38 -9.18
CA ASP A 297 -15.58 47.78 -8.75
C ASP A 297 -16.19 46.70 -7.86
N TYR A 298 -16.14 46.92 -6.55
CA TYR A 298 -16.70 46.03 -5.54
C TYR A 298 -18.21 45.80 -5.72
N LYS A 299 -18.92 46.65 -6.49
CA LYS A 299 -20.34 46.48 -6.83
C LYS A 299 -20.57 45.31 -7.77
N GLU A 300 -19.66 45.02 -8.70
CA GLU A 300 -19.85 43.89 -9.64
C GLU A 300 -19.90 42.56 -8.88
N PHE A 301 -18.98 42.37 -7.93
CA PHE A 301 -18.96 41.20 -7.05
C PHE A 301 -20.19 41.12 -6.15
N PHE A 302 -20.72 42.25 -5.67
CA PHE A 302 -21.96 42.27 -4.90
C PHE A 302 -23.17 41.82 -5.73
N HIS A 303 -23.33 42.35 -6.94
CA HIS A 303 -24.44 41.95 -7.83
C HIS A 303 -24.33 40.47 -8.23
N SER A 304 -23.10 39.97 -8.45
CA SER A 304 -22.82 38.56 -8.69
C SER A 304 -23.29 37.72 -7.50
N PHE A 305 -22.85 38.05 -6.28
CA PHE A 305 -23.29 37.40 -5.04
C PHE A 305 -24.81 37.39 -4.90
N GLN A 306 -25.49 38.53 -5.00
CA GLN A 306 -26.95 38.61 -4.84
C GLN A 306 -27.69 37.71 -5.84
N LYS A 307 -27.30 37.76 -7.12
CA LYS A 307 -27.98 37.01 -8.17
C LYS A 307 -27.72 35.50 -8.05
N GLU A 308 -26.45 35.12 -7.93
CA GLU A 308 -26.02 33.72 -7.99
C GLU A 308 -26.30 32.97 -6.69
N TYR A 309 -26.25 33.64 -5.54
CA TYR A 309 -26.65 33.05 -4.27
C TYR A 309 -28.09 32.53 -4.32
N PHE A 310 -29.04 33.34 -4.79
CA PHE A 310 -30.45 32.91 -4.88
C PHE A 310 -30.66 31.79 -5.90
N GLN A 311 -29.84 31.72 -6.95
CA GLN A 311 -29.85 30.61 -7.90
C GLN A 311 -29.45 29.29 -7.22
N TYR A 312 -28.44 29.30 -6.36
CA TYR A 312 -27.95 28.10 -5.66
C TYR A 312 -28.52 27.93 -4.25
N ARG A 313 -29.44 28.78 -3.80
CA ARG A 313 -29.98 28.76 -2.43
C ARG A 313 -30.59 27.42 -2.04
N GLN A 314 -31.25 26.73 -2.98
CA GLN A 314 -31.81 25.40 -2.72
C GLN A 314 -30.73 24.36 -2.45
N LEU A 315 -29.62 24.41 -3.20
CA LEU A 315 -28.44 23.58 -2.97
C LEU A 315 -27.81 23.90 -1.61
N PHE A 316 -27.63 25.19 -1.29
CA PHE A 316 -27.13 25.60 0.01
C PHE A 316 -28.02 25.14 1.17
N SER A 317 -29.34 25.17 1.00
CA SER A 317 -30.30 24.68 2.02
C SER A 317 -30.17 23.17 2.28
N HIS A 318 -29.55 22.42 1.36
CA HIS A 318 -29.27 20.99 1.53
C HIS A 318 -28.00 20.75 2.35
N ILE A 319 -27.00 21.64 2.28
CA ILE A 319 -25.67 21.42 2.85
C ILE A 319 -25.31 22.33 4.04
N LEU A 320 -25.97 23.49 4.19
CA LEU A 320 -25.72 24.46 5.26
C LEU A 320 -26.74 24.34 6.40
N GLU A 321 -26.35 24.80 7.59
CA GLU A 321 -27.27 24.89 8.74
C GLU A 321 -28.30 26.02 8.52
N PRO A 322 -29.55 25.88 9.00
CA PRO A 322 -30.60 26.88 8.81
C PRO A 322 -30.21 28.30 9.24
N GLU A 323 -29.46 28.42 10.33
CA GLU A 323 -28.97 29.71 10.84
C GLU A 323 -27.98 30.37 9.87
N THR A 324 -27.15 29.55 9.20
CA THR A 324 -26.19 30.02 8.19
C THR A 324 -26.92 30.51 6.93
N ILE A 325 -28.01 29.85 6.56
CA ILE A 325 -28.87 30.29 5.45
C ILE A 325 -29.56 31.60 5.79
N GLU A 326 -30.11 31.74 7.00
CA GLU A 326 -30.77 32.98 7.43
C GLU A 326 -29.81 34.18 7.44
N GLU A 327 -28.56 33.97 7.88
CA GLU A 327 -27.49 34.98 7.81
C GLU A 327 -27.18 35.37 6.35
N LEU A 328 -27.06 34.39 5.45
CA LEU A 328 -26.79 34.63 4.01
C LEU A 328 -27.96 35.32 3.30
N ASP A 329 -29.21 34.94 3.59
CA ASP A 329 -30.42 35.57 3.06
C ASP A 329 -30.46 37.05 3.44
N LYS A 330 -30.26 37.37 4.73
CA LYS A 330 -30.22 38.75 5.21
C LYS A 330 -29.16 39.56 4.46
N MET A 331 -27.96 39.00 4.32
CA MET A 331 -26.86 39.68 3.62
C MET A 331 -27.11 39.86 2.12
N ALA A 332 -27.77 38.89 1.46
CA ALA A 332 -28.11 38.97 0.05
C ALA A 332 -29.26 39.97 -0.22
N GLU A 333 -30.16 40.17 0.74
CA GLU A 333 -31.26 41.15 0.67
C GLU A 333 -30.85 42.58 1.06
N GLU A 334 -29.71 42.74 1.72
CA GLU A 334 -29.19 44.04 2.14
C GLU A 334 -28.89 44.99 0.97
N LYS A 335 -28.89 46.29 1.27
CA LYS A 335 -28.46 47.30 0.30
C LYS A 335 -26.95 47.45 0.37
N MET A 336 -26.34 47.73 -0.79
CA MET A 336 -24.89 47.93 -0.93
C MET A 336 -24.27 48.86 0.13
N GLN A 337 -24.98 49.92 0.54
CA GLN A 337 -24.48 50.89 1.52
C GLN A 337 -24.29 50.28 2.92
N THR A 338 -25.13 49.35 3.34
CA THR A 338 -25.08 48.72 4.67
C THR A 338 -24.34 47.38 4.67
N TYR A 339 -24.21 46.75 3.49
CA TYR A 339 -23.57 45.45 3.31
C TYR A 339 -22.17 45.33 3.94
N ASP A 340 -21.96 44.29 4.75
CA ASP A 340 -20.65 43.87 5.21
C ASP A 340 -20.57 42.34 5.24
N PHE A 341 -19.47 41.77 4.76
CA PHE A 341 -19.34 40.31 4.70
C PHE A 341 -18.61 39.77 5.93
N LEU A 342 -19.27 38.89 6.68
CA LEU A 342 -18.72 38.31 7.90
C LEU A 342 -17.67 37.21 7.60
N PRO A 343 -16.41 37.35 8.05
CA PRO A 343 -15.36 36.32 7.84
C PRO A 343 -15.74 34.94 8.41
N ASN A 344 -16.47 34.95 9.52
CA ASN A 344 -17.02 33.76 10.17
C ASN A 344 -17.96 32.95 9.25
N LEU A 345 -18.77 33.65 8.46
CA LEU A 345 -19.74 33.02 7.56
C LEU A 345 -19.04 32.33 6.39
N TRP A 346 -17.98 32.97 5.86
CA TRP A 346 -17.14 32.38 4.82
C TRP A 346 -16.53 31.04 5.24
N ALA A 347 -15.89 31.00 6.41
CA ALA A 347 -15.27 29.78 6.93
C ALA A 347 -16.28 28.64 7.13
N LYS A 348 -17.48 28.94 7.65
CA LYS A 348 -18.57 27.97 7.80
C LYS A 348 -19.01 27.38 6.46
N VAL A 349 -19.26 28.23 5.46
CA VAL A 349 -19.70 27.79 4.13
C VAL A 349 -18.63 26.92 3.47
N VAL A 350 -17.36 27.35 3.49
CA VAL A 350 -16.25 26.59 2.91
C VAL A 350 -16.15 25.20 3.54
N TYR A 351 -16.19 25.09 4.87
CA TYR A 351 -16.15 23.79 5.53
C TYR A 351 -17.37 22.91 5.22
N SER A 352 -18.56 23.48 5.08
CA SER A 352 -19.75 22.72 4.69
C SER A 352 -19.67 22.23 3.24
N VAL A 353 -19.17 23.04 2.31
CA VAL A 353 -18.92 22.62 0.92
C VAL A 353 -17.86 21.53 0.87
N LEU A 354 -16.77 21.65 1.64
CA LEU A 354 -15.74 20.60 1.77
C LEU A 354 -16.34 19.27 2.25
N LEU A 355 -17.26 19.31 3.23
CA LEU A 355 -17.95 18.11 3.70
C LEU A 355 -18.89 17.53 2.63
N ALA A 356 -19.61 18.38 1.89
CA ALA A 356 -20.50 17.95 0.83
C ALA A 356 -19.73 17.25 -0.30
N VAL A 357 -18.65 17.85 -0.82
CA VAL A 357 -17.80 17.23 -1.85
C VAL A 357 -17.20 15.90 -1.36
N ALA A 358 -16.85 15.79 -0.08
CA ALA A 358 -16.27 14.56 0.46
C ALA A 358 -17.28 13.43 0.72
N PHE A 359 -18.55 13.75 0.98
CA PHE A 359 -19.49 12.78 1.57
C PHE A 359 -20.90 12.76 0.98
N GLU A 360 -21.28 13.68 0.08
CA GLU A 360 -22.63 13.72 -0.51
C GLU A 360 -22.64 13.30 -1.99
N PRO A 361 -22.76 11.99 -2.29
CA PRO A 361 -22.66 11.47 -3.65
C PRO A 361 -23.85 11.81 -4.56
N LYS A 362 -24.88 12.48 -4.02
CA LYS A 362 -26.09 12.86 -4.76
C LYS A 362 -26.01 14.24 -5.39
N VAL A 363 -24.93 14.98 -5.12
CA VAL A 363 -24.71 16.34 -5.61
C VAL A 363 -23.45 16.31 -6.47
N GLU A 364 -23.53 16.90 -7.66
CA GLU A 364 -22.38 17.04 -8.53
C GLU A 364 -21.38 18.06 -7.96
N ASP A 365 -20.09 17.70 -7.93
CA ASP A 365 -19.02 18.57 -7.44
C ASP A 365 -18.96 19.91 -8.20
N GLU A 366 -19.33 19.90 -9.48
CA GLU A 366 -19.40 21.13 -10.29
C GLU A 366 -20.40 22.14 -9.74
N ASP A 367 -21.61 21.69 -9.37
CA ASP A 367 -22.64 22.58 -8.83
C ASP A 367 -22.23 23.17 -7.48
N LEU A 368 -21.54 22.38 -6.64
CA LEU A 368 -21.01 22.84 -5.36
C LEU A 368 -19.93 23.92 -5.52
N LEU A 369 -19.03 23.76 -6.50
CA LEU A 369 -17.97 24.74 -6.75
C LEU A 369 -18.51 26.02 -7.38
N GLU A 370 -19.46 25.93 -8.31
CA GLU A 370 -20.15 27.10 -8.88
C GLU A 370 -20.94 27.85 -7.80
N ALA A 371 -21.63 27.13 -6.91
CA ALA A 371 -22.29 27.74 -5.76
C ALA A 371 -21.29 28.45 -4.84
N LEU A 372 -20.13 27.84 -4.53
CA LEU A 372 -19.11 28.43 -3.68
C LEU A 372 -18.55 29.76 -4.24
N ILE A 373 -18.47 29.90 -5.57
CA ILE A 373 -18.05 31.15 -6.24
C ILE A 373 -18.97 32.31 -5.86
N SER A 374 -20.28 32.10 -5.78
CA SER A 374 -21.24 33.16 -5.41
C SER A 374 -20.93 33.74 -4.03
N ILE A 375 -20.62 32.88 -3.05
CA ILE A 375 -20.30 33.32 -1.68
C ILE A 375 -18.91 33.96 -1.63
N TYR A 376 -17.96 33.43 -2.40
CA TYR A 376 -16.64 34.02 -2.55
C TYR A 376 -16.73 35.46 -3.10
N ASP A 377 -17.57 35.70 -4.11
CA ASP A 377 -17.82 37.05 -4.63
C ASP A 377 -18.38 37.99 -3.55
N GLY A 378 -19.24 37.48 -2.67
CA GLY A 378 -19.71 38.23 -1.51
C GLY A 378 -18.54 38.62 -0.56
N ALA A 379 -17.72 37.65 -0.17
CA ALA A 379 -16.57 37.89 0.70
C ALA A 379 -15.58 38.91 0.09
N VAL A 380 -15.30 38.79 -1.21
CA VAL A 380 -14.47 39.74 -1.96
C VAL A 380 -15.09 41.13 -1.96
N SER A 381 -16.39 41.25 -2.22
CA SER A 381 -17.10 42.53 -2.24
C SER A 381 -17.05 43.24 -0.88
N GLY A 382 -17.29 42.51 0.21
CA GLY A 382 -17.24 43.05 1.57
C GLY A 382 -15.87 43.61 1.91
N LEU A 383 -14.81 42.83 1.66
CA LEU A 383 -13.42 43.25 1.87
C LEU A 383 -13.08 44.50 1.04
N LEU A 384 -13.38 44.50 -0.26
CA LEU A 384 -13.08 45.64 -1.14
C LEU A 384 -13.81 46.91 -0.68
N LYS A 385 -15.09 46.79 -0.29
CA LYS A 385 -15.88 47.92 0.21
C LYS A 385 -15.24 48.55 1.45
N GLN A 386 -14.88 47.74 2.45
CA GLN A 386 -14.25 48.22 3.68
C GLN A 386 -12.96 49.00 3.38
N LEU A 387 -12.17 48.50 2.43
CA LEU A 387 -10.89 49.10 2.07
C LEU A 387 -11.05 50.40 1.29
N THR A 388 -11.98 50.45 0.33
CA THR A 388 -12.31 51.70 -0.37
C THR A 388 -12.85 52.76 0.60
N GLN A 389 -13.63 52.37 1.63
CA GLN A 389 -14.09 53.31 2.66
C GLN A 389 -12.92 53.84 3.50
N LEU A 390 -12.03 52.97 3.94
CA LEU A 390 -10.83 53.35 4.70
C LEU A 390 -9.93 54.29 3.90
N GLU A 391 -9.68 53.98 2.63
CA GLU A 391 -8.90 54.81 1.72
C GLU A 391 -9.49 56.22 1.58
N ASN A 392 -10.80 56.32 1.33
CA ASN A 392 -11.49 57.60 1.25
C ASN A 392 -11.38 58.41 2.55
N ILE A 393 -11.46 57.75 3.72
CA ILE A 393 -11.28 58.40 5.03
C ILE A 393 -9.84 58.92 5.19
N LEU A 394 -8.83 58.14 4.82
CA LEU A 394 -7.42 58.52 4.95
C LEU A 394 -7.08 59.70 4.02
N ILE A 395 -7.56 59.66 2.77
CA ILE A 395 -7.41 60.75 1.81
C ILE A 395 -8.12 62.01 2.33
N ALA A 396 -9.35 61.90 2.83
CA ALA A 396 -10.08 63.04 3.40
C ALA A 396 -9.39 63.68 4.61
N ASN A 397 -8.50 62.96 5.30
CA ASN A 397 -7.74 63.42 6.46
C ASN A 397 -6.26 63.75 6.14
N ASN A 398 -5.87 63.87 4.87
CA ASN A 398 -4.49 64.14 4.43
C ASN A 398 -3.45 63.16 5.03
N LYS A 399 -3.81 61.90 5.22
CA LYS A 399 -2.88 60.83 5.65
C LYS A 399 -2.40 60.04 4.44
N GLU A 400 -1.14 59.61 4.46
CA GLU A 400 -0.59 58.71 3.43
C GLU A 400 -1.25 57.33 3.58
N PRO A 401 -2.04 56.88 2.59
CA PRO A 401 -2.93 55.73 2.78
C PRO A 401 -2.19 54.39 2.71
N ASP A 402 -1.11 54.29 1.94
CA ASP A 402 -0.46 53.03 1.54
C ASP A 402 -0.10 52.11 2.72
N PHE A 403 0.55 52.64 3.76
CA PHE A 403 0.99 51.82 4.90
C PHE A 403 -0.18 51.34 5.77
N ILE A 404 -1.16 52.21 6.02
CA ILE A 404 -2.31 51.90 6.87
C ILE A 404 -3.23 50.90 6.16
N ILE A 405 -3.50 51.11 4.87
CA ILE A 405 -4.29 50.18 4.06
C ILE A 405 -3.61 48.81 4.01
N SER A 406 -2.30 48.74 3.76
CA SER A 406 -1.57 47.46 3.73
C SER A 406 -1.63 46.72 5.07
N ALA A 407 -1.53 47.44 6.20
CA ALA A 407 -1.67 46.85 7.53
C ALA A 407 -3.10 46.34 7.80
N SER A 408 -4.13 47.14 7.48
CA SER A 408 -5.54 46.76 7.66
C SER A 408 -5.94 45.57 6.81
N ILE A 409 -5.38 45.44 5.61
CA ILE A 409 -5.59 44.29 4.73
C ILE A 409 -5.00 43.02 5.33
N LYS A 410 -3.76 43.13 5.82
CA LYS A 410 -3.11 42.00 6.48
C LYS A 410 -3.92 41.55 7.69
N GLU A 411 -4.41 42.50 8.49
CA GLU A 411 -5.30 42.23 9.62
C GLU A 411 -6.59 41.54 9.18
N ALA A 412 -7.25 42.00 8.12
CA ALA A 412 -8.44 41.35 7.57
C ALA A 412 -8.17 39.90 7.14
N PHE A 413 -7.07 39.63 6.44
CA PHE A 413 -6.71 38.25 6.05
C PHE A 413 -6.35 37.36 7.24
N GLU A 414 -5.69 37.92 8.26
CA GLU A 414 -5.43 37.22 9.52
C GLU A 414 -6.75 36.89 10.23
N GLN A 415 -7.72 37.82 10.29
CA GLN A 415 -9.05 37.58 10.84
C GLN A 415 -9.81 36.46 10.10
N HIS A 416 -9.76 36.43 8.76
CA HIS A 416 -10.32 35.32 7.98
C HIS A 416 -9.68 33.99 8.37
N THR A 417 -8.36 33.93 8.44
CA THR A 417 -7.61 32.72 8.81
C THR A 417 -7.96 32.25 10.23
N ASP A 418 -8.08 33.18 11.18
CA ASP A 418 -8.49 32.90 12.56
C ASP A 418 -9.90 32.28 12.61
N CYS A 419 -10.84 32.73 11.77
CA CYS A 419 -12.15 32.10 11.66
C CYS A 419 -12.07 30.63 11.19
N PHE A 420 -11.18 30.30 10.23
CA PHE A 420 -10.95 28.91 9.84
C PHE A 420 -10.37 28.08 11.01
N PHE A 421 -9.40 28.62 11.75
CA PHE A 421 -8.87 27.95 12.96
C PHE A 421 -9.95 27.68 14.01
N GLN A 422 -10.83 28.65 14.26
CA GLN A 422 -11.94 28.52 15.22
C GLN A 422 -12.90 27.40 14.83
N HIS A 423 -13.22 27.26 13.53
CA HIS A 423 -14.15 26.24 13.03
C HIS A 423 -13.51 24.88 12.75
N LYS A 424 -12.18 24.78 12.65
CA LYS A 424 -11.47 23.51 12.38
C LYS A 424 -11.94 22.38 13.29
N LYS A 425 -12.12 22.63 14.59
CA LYS A 425 -12.55 21.60 15.56
C LYS A 425 -13.94 21.05 15.24
N VAL A 426 -14.87 21.93 14.84
CA VAL A 426 -16.24 21.54 14.45
C VAL A 426 -16.20 20.79 13.12
N PHE A 427 -15.45 21.29 12.14
CA PHE A 427 -15.23 20.63 10.85
C PHE A 427 -14.67 19.22 11.02
N VAL A 428 -13.58 19.04 11.78
CA VAL A 428 -12.98 17.73 12.07
C VAL A 428 -13.97 16.78 12.74
N LYS A 429 -14.80 17.29 13.67
CA LYS A 429 -15.83 16.48 14.33
C LYS A 429 -16.91 16.03 13.34
N LYS A 430 -17.39 16.93 12.46
CA LYS A 430 -18.37 16.61 11.41
C LYS A 430 -17.78 15.67 10.36
N TRP A 431 -16.55 15.90 9.91
CA TRP A 431 -15.81 15.02 9.00
C TRP A 431 -15.73 13.59 9.54
N LYS A 432 -15.25 13.43 10.79
CA LYS A 432 -15.19 12.12 11.45
C LYS A 432 -16.58 11.47 11.58
N LYS A 433 -17.64 12.26 11.81
CA LYS A 433 -19.02 11.75 11.89
C LYS A 433 -19.52 11.28 10.52
N LEU A 434 -19.38 12.10 9.48
CA LEU A 434 -19.84 11.79 8.13
C LEU A 434 -19.03 10.63 7.52
N ALA A 435 -17.71 10.63 7.69
CA ALA A 435 -16.86 9.49 7.34
C ALA A 435 -17.34 8.19 8.00
N ARG A 436 -17.76 8.24 9.27
CA ARG A 436 -18.36 7.08 9.96
C ARG A 436 -19.75 6.71 9.46
N GLN A 437 -20.48 7.57 8.76
CA GLN A 437 -21.81 7.27 8.23
C GLN A 437 -21.75 6.72 6.81
N THR A 438 -20.86 7.27 5.98
CA THR A 438 -20.77 6.97 4.55
C THR A 438 -19.80 5.85 4.20
N ARG A 439 -18.74 5.65 4.99
CA ARG A 439 -17.78 4.56 4.76
C ARG A 439 -18.36 3.22 5.26
N PRO A 440 -17.91 2.06 4.75
CA PRO A 440 -18.32 0.77 5.29
C PRO A 440 -17.89 0.59 6.74
N ILE A 441 -18.60 -0.26 7.50
CA ILE A 441 -18.27 -0.56 8.91
C ILE A 441 -16.91 -1.25 9.01
N ILE A 442 -16.63 -2.12 8.04
CA ILE A 442 -15.41 -2.91 7.90
C ILE A 442 -14.97 -2.79 6.44
N THR A 443 -13.70 -2.48 6.20
CA THR A 443 -13.12 -2.58 4.86
C THR A 443 -12.91 -4.06 4.56
N PRO A 444 -13.56 -4.64 3.53
CA PRO A 444 -13.33 -6.04 3.19
C PRO A 444 -11.90 -6.26 2.74
N LEU A 445 -11.19 -7.16 3.42
CA LEU A 445 -9.82 -7.55 3.09
C LEU A 445 -9.78 -8.99 2.58
N ASP A 446 -8.88 -9.26 1.64
CA ASP A 446 -8.39 -10.60 1.35
C ASP A 446 -7.26 -10.94 2.31
N TYR A 447 -7.29 -12.18 2.81
CA TYR A 447 -6.17 -12.81 3.49
C TYR A 447 -5.65 -13.89 2.56
N ILE A 448 -4.40 -13.76 2.15
CA ILE A 448 -3.80 -14.59 1.14
C ILE A 448 -2.54 -15.23 1.72
N GLU A 449 -2.42 -16.55 1.63
CA GLU A 449 -1.28 -17.28 2.14
C GLU A 449 -0.66 -18.13 1.03
N TYR A 450 0.53 -17.75 0.56
CA TYR A 450 1.36 -18.58 -0.34
C TYR A 450 2.41 -19.36 0.45
N ILE A 451 3.03 -18.69 1.42
CA ILE A 451 3.98 -19.28 2.36
C ILE A 451 3.25 -19.47 3.71
N PRO A 452 3.29 -20.67 4.32
CA PRO A 452 2.63 -20.92 5.59
C PRO A 452 2.93 -19.89 6.68
N GLY A 453 1.86 -19.28 7.19
CA GLY A 453 1.85 -18.24 8.22
C GLY A 453 2.53 -16.93 7.87
N VAL A 454 2.65 -16.63 6.58
CA VAL A 454 3.16 -15.37 6.05
C VAL A 454 2.05 -14.75 5.18
N PRO A 455 1.00 -14.16 5.80
CA PRO A 455 -0.14 -13.67 5.05
C PRO A 455 0.13 -12.35 4.35
N ILE A 456 -0.52 -12.20 3.20
CA ILE A 456 -0.64 -10.96 2.45
C ILE A 456 -2.07 -10.45 2.62
N VAL A 457 -2.19 -9.18 2.99
CA VAL A 457 -3.47 -8.55 3.32
C VAL A 457 -3.68 -7.36 2.39
N LEU A 458 -4.70 -7.45 1.54
CA LEU A 458 -5.02 -6.41 0.57
C LEU A 458 -6.54 -6.16 0.60
N PRO A 459 -7.03 -4.94 0.33
CA PRO A 459 -8.45 -4.73 0.13
C PRO A 459 -8.95 -5.56 -1.05
N LYS A 460 -10.14 -6.14 -0.90
CA LYS A 460 -10.75 -7.02 -1.93
C LYS A 460 -10.89 -6.37 -3.30
N THR A 461 -11.05 -5.06 -3.32
CA THR A 461 -11.19 -4.29 -4.55
C THR A 461 -10.28 -3.08 -4.47
N LEU A 462 -9.42 -2.96 -5.46
CA LEU A 462 -8.55 -1.80 -5.67
C LEU A 462 -9.09 -1.00 -6.83
N GLU A 463 -8.82 0.30 -6.81
CA GLU A 463 -9.16 1.20 -7.90
C GLU A 463 -7.87 1.67 -8.57
N GLY A 464 -7.72 1.32 -9.84
CA GLY A 464 -6.60 1.71 -10.68
C GLY A 464 -6.93 2.92 -11.55
N ASP A 465 -6.14 3.09 -12.61
CA ASP A 465 -6.31 4.16 -13.57
C ASP A 465 -7.74 4.19 -14.14
N LYS A 466 -8.32 5.38 -14.30
CA LYS A 466 -9.68 5.62 -14.81
C LYS A 466 -10.79 4.90 -14.01
N GLY A 467 -10.58 4.64 -12.72
CA GLY A 467 -11.58 3.96 -11.89
C GLY A 467 -11.70 2.46 -12.17
N ARG A 468 -10.70 1.84 -12.82
CA ARG A 468 -10.67 0.39 -13.05
C ARG A 468 -10.67 -0.36 -11.73
N LYS A 469 -11.71 -1.17 -11.52
CA LYS A 469 -11.81 -2.01 -10.31
C LYS A 469 -11.06 -3.33 -10.52
N VAL A 470 -10.09 -3.59 -9.65
CA VAL A 470 -9.27 -4.81 -9.66
C VAL A 470 -9.62 -5.65 -8.44
N ASN A 471 -9.89 -6.95 -8.65
CA ASN A 471 -10.15 -7.88 -7.56
C ASN A 471 -8.87 -8.66 -7.21
N THR A 472 -8.33 -8.44 -6.01
CA THR A 472 -7.05 -9.01 -5.57
C THR A 472 -7.09 -10.53 -5.47
N ASN A 473 -8.18 -11.12 -4.97
CA ASN A 473 -8.32 -12.56 -4.86
C ASN A 473 -8.33 -13.29 -6.21
N HIS A 474 -8.92 -12.68 -7.24
CA HIS A 474 -8.92 -13.27 -8.59
C HIS A 474 -7.51 -13.39 -9.16
N ILE A 475 -6.69 -12.35 -8.99
CA ILE A 475 -5.29 -12.35 -9.41
C ILE A 475 -4.50 -13.42 -8.64
N PHE A 476 -4.67 -13.45 -7.31
CA PHE A 476 -4.01 -14.44 -6.47
C PHE A 476 -4.36 -15.87 -6.89
N THR A 477 -5.65 -16.17 -7.08
CA THR A 477 -6.12 -17.50 -7.49
C THR A 477 -5.54 -17.91 -8.85
N ARG A 478 -5.43 -16.97 -9.79
CA ARG A 478 -4.80 -17.21 -11.11
C ARG A 478 -3.31 -17.55 -10.96
N LEU A 479 -2.59 -16.80 -10.13
CA LEU A 479 -1.18 -17.05 -9.84
C LEU A 479 -0.99 -18.38 -9.12
N GLN A 480 -1.76 -18.66 -8.07
CA GLN A 480 -1.69 -19.93 -7.35
C GLN A 480 -1.84 -21.13 -8.30
N LYS A 481 -2.80 -21.09 -9.23
CA LYS A 481 -2.98 -22.13 -10.25
C LYS A 481 -1.79 -22.23 -11.22
N LYS A 482 -1.17 -21.11 -11.58
CA LYS A 482 0.07 -21.09 -12.38
C LYS A 482 1.19 -21.83 -11.64
N TYR A 483 1.44 -21.48 -10.37
CA TYR A 483 2.48 -22.12 -9.55
C TYR A 483 2.17 -23.60 -9.27
N GLU A 484 0.91 -23.96 -9.12
CA GLU A 484 0.49 -25.36 -9.00
C GLU A 484 0.86 -26.18 -10.24
N ASN A 485 0.57 -25.66 -11.43
CA ASN A 485 0.94 -26.34 -12.67
C ASN A 485 2.46 -26.43 -12.82
N GLN A 486 3.20 -25.36 -12.53
CA GLN A 486 4.66 -25.37 -12.60
C GLN A 486 5.29 -26.35 -11.59
N PHE A 487 4.74 -26.45 -10.38
CA PHE A 487 5.15 -27.43 -9.38
C PHE A 487 4.90 -28.87 -9.88
N LYS A 488 3.72 -29.14 -10.44
CA LYS A 488 3.40 -30.46 -11.04
C LYS A 488 4.37 -30.81 -12.16
N ASP A 489 4.61 -29.88 -13.09
CA ASP A 489 5.53 -30.07 -14.21
C ASP A 489 6.96 -30.34 -13.72
N PHE A 490 7.42 -29.62 -12.70
CA PHE A 490 8.72 -29.85 -12.08
C PHE A 490 8.82 -31.25 -11.46
N LEU A 491 7.79 -31.70 -10.72
CA LEU A 491 7.76 -33.05 -10.16
C LEU A 491 7.79 -34.13 -11.24
N TYR A 492 7.03 -33.97 -12.34
CA TYR A 492 7.07 -34.90 -13.46
C TYR A 492 8.45 -34.97 -14.12
N MET A 493 9.14 -33.84 -14.25
CA MET A 493 10.51 -33.80 -14.75
C MET A 493 11.51 -34.49 -13.81
N LEU A 494 11.24 -34.55 -12.49
CA LEU A 494 12.00 -35.35 -11.52
C LEU A 494 11.62 -36.84 -11.50
N GLY A 495 10.63 -37.26 -12.29
CA GLY A 495 10.13 -38.63 -12.30
C GLY A 495 9.24 -38.99 -11.09
N THR A 496 8.56 -37.99 -10.51
CA THR A 496 7.55 -38.17 -9.46
C THR A 496 6.27 -37.40 -9.81
N ASN A 497 5.27 -37.40 -8.94
CA ASN A 497 3.98 -36.74 -9.17
C ASN A 497 3.45 -36.17 -7.85
N PRO A 498 2.52 -35.19 -7.87
CA PRO A 498 2.05 -34.52 -6.67
C PRO A 498 1.24 -35.40 -5.71
N ASN A 499 0.81 -36.59 -6.14
CA ASN A 499 0.01 -37.51 -5.31
C ASN A 499 0.88 -38.53 -4.54
N GLU A 500 2.20 -38.54 -4.78
CA GLU A 500 3.10 -39.38 -4.00
C GLU A 500 3.18 -38.90 -2.54
N PRO A 501 3.48 -39.80 -1.58
CA PRO A 501 3.76 -39.41 -0.20
C PRO A 501 4.83 -38.31 -0.11
N THR A 502 4.65 -37.36 0.80
CA THR A 502 5.58 -36.24 1.06
C THR A 502 7.04 -36.67 1.19
N SER A 503 7.29 -37.83 1.81
CA SER A 503 8.63 -38.40 1.96
C SER A 503 9.29 -38.74 0.63
N ILE A 504 8.54 -39.24 -0.35
CA ILE A 504 9.04 -39.60 -1.68
C ILE A 504 9.34 -38.34 -2.49
N ILE A 505 8.45 -37.35 -2.43
CA ILE A 505 8.68 -36.04 -3.08
C ILE A 505 9.94 -35.38 -2.51
N ALA A 506 10.08 -35.35 -1.19
CA ALA A 506 11.26 -34.80 -0.51
C ALA A 506 12.54 -35.55 -0.89
N GLU A 507 12.49 -36.88 -0.99
CA GLU A 507 13.61 -37.70 -1.42
C GLU A 507 14.04 -37.37 -2.85
N LYS A 508 13.08 -37.28 -3.80
CA LYS A 508 13.35 -36.94 -5.21
C LYS A 508 13.98 -35.55 -5.38
N ILE A 509 13.49 -34.56 -4.62
CA ILE A 509 14.11 -33.24 -4.62
C ILE A 509 15.51 -33.29 -4.00
N ASN A 510 15.70 -34.03 -2.90
CA ASN A 510 17.03 -34.19 -2.30
C ASN A 510 18.02 -34.91 -3.25
N GLU A 511 17.59 -35.95 -3.97
CA GLU A 511 18.37 -36.62 -5.03
C GLU A 511 18.77 -35.63 -6.13
N PHE A 512 17.85 -34.76 -6.54
CA PHE A 512 18.14 -33.70 -7.48
C PHE A 512 19.17 -32.69 -6.94
N MET A 513 19.10 -32.31 -5.67
CA MET A 513 20.12 -31.44 -5.03
C MET A 513 21.50 -32.10 -4.99
N VAL A 514 21.57 -33.43 -4.79
CA VAL A 514 22.83 -34.19 -4.89
C VAL A 514 23.36 -34.17 -6.32
N SER A 515 22.49 -34.35 -7.32
CA SER A 515 22.85 -34.25 -8.74
C SER A 515 23.40 -32.86 -9.10
N LEU A 516 22.78 -31.81 -8.57
CA LEU A 516 23.26 -30.44 -8.72
C LEU A 516 24.62 -30.22 -8.03
N GLU A 517 24.81 -30.69 -6.80
CA GLU A 517 26.10 -30.61 -6.11
C GLU A 517 27.22 -31.24 -6.94
N ASN A 518 26.97 -32.41 -7.55
CA ASN A 518 27.91 -33.08 -8.44
C ASN A 518 28.14 -32.29 -9.73
N THR A 519 27.09 -31.71 -10.31
CA THR A 519 27.22 -30.84 -11.49
C THR A 519 28.09 -29.62 -11.20
N ILE A 520 27.88 -28.97 -10.04
CA ILE A 520 28.72 -27.84 -9.62
C ILE A 520 30.16 -28.29 -9.36
N ASP A 521 30.39 -29.50 -8.82
CA ASP A 521 31.74 -30.04 -8.68
C ASP A 521 32.44 -30.23 -10.04
N THR A 522 31.73 -30.75 -11.04
CA THR A 522 32.27 -30.89 -12.40
C THR A 522 32.60 -29.54 -13.04
N LEU A 523 31.73 -28.53 -12.85
CA LEU A 523 31.92 -27.19 -13.43
C LEU A 523 32.96 -26.36 -12.68
N CYS A 524 33.04 -26.51 -11.37
CA CYS A 524 33.84 -25.70 -10.48
C CYS A 524 34.53 -26.61 -9.46
N ASP A 525 35.59 -27.29 -9.89
CA ASP A 525 36.31 -28.19 -9.00
C ASP A 525 37.15 -27.41 -7.96
N GLY A 526 37.47 -28.05 -6.84
CA GLY A 526 38.22 -27.43 -5.76
C GLY A 526 37.81 -27.89 -4.36
N ASN A 527 38.79 -28.01 -3.47
CA ASN A 527 38.53 -28.37 -2.07
C ASN A 527 38.15 -27.11 -1.26
N LEU A 528 36.87 -26.93 -0.96
CA LEU A 528 36.37 -25.75 -0.23
C LEU A 528 36.94 -25.61 1.20
N PHE A 529 37.59 -26.63 1.77
CA PHE A 529 38.21 -26.56 3.09
C PHE A 529 39.60 -25.93 3.09
N THR A 530 40.26 -25.81 1.93
CA THR A 530 41.58 -25.18 1.80
C THR A 530 41.49 -23.87 1.02
N ALA A 531 42.40 -22.93 1.27
CA ALA A 531 42.41 -21.65 0.55
C ALA A 531 42.69 -21.85 -0.95
N GLU A 532 43.63 -22.73 -1.30
CA GLU A 532 43.99 -23.04 -2.69
C GLU A 532 42.84 -23.75 -3.42
N GLY A 533 42.07 -24.57 -2.70
CA GLY A 533 40.91 -25.25 -3.29
C GLY A 533 39.75 -24.29 -3.55
N VAL A 534 39.54 -23.30 -2.68
CA VAL A 534 38.58 -22.20 -2.94
C VAL A 534 39.05 -21.33 -4.10
N GLU A 535 40.35 -21.07 -4.24
CA GLU A 535 40.92 -20.31 -5.37
C GLU A 535 40.61 -20.97 -6.71
N ARG A 536 40.87 -22.28 -6.81
CA ARG A 536 40.55 -23.08 -7.99
C ARG A 536 39.05 -23.07 -8.31
N PHE A 537 38.21 -23.26 -7.28
CA PHE A 537 36.76 -23.19 -7.42
C PHE A 537 36.30 -21.85 -8.01
N LEU A 538 36.84 -20.75 -7.49
CA LEU A 538 36.48 -19.40 -7.94
C LEU A 538 36.96 -19.09 -9.35
N ALA A 539 38.16 -19.53 -9.73
CA ALA A 539 38.68 -19.35 -11.08
C ALA A 539 37.74 -19.99 -12.12
N ASN A 540 37.34 -21.23 -11.88
CA ASN A 540 36.40 -21.95 -12.74
C ASN A 540 34.99 -21.31 -12.73
N LEU A 541 34.52 -20.84 -11.56
CA LEU A 541 33.23 -20.18 -11.44
C LEU A 541 33.18 -18.90 -12.27
N PHE A 542 34.20 -18.04 -12.18
CA PHE A 542 34.26 -16.79 -12.93
C PHE A 542 34.44 -17.03 -14.44
N GLU A 543 35.07 -18.13 -14.84
CA GLU A 543 35.16 -18.53 -16.24
C GLU A 543 33.80 -19.01 -16.79
N CYS A 544 33.07 -19.83 -16.02
CA CYS A 544 31.79 -20.37 -16.47
C CYS A 544 30.62 -19.38 -16.31
N PHE A 545 30.75 -18.42 -15.39
CA PHE A 545 29.74 -17.38 -15.12
C PHE A 545 30.42 -16.00 -15.18
N PRO A 546 30.66 -15.47 -16.40
CA PRO A 546 31.32 -14.18 -16.57
C PRO A 546 30.47 -13.03 -16.03
N HIS A 547 31.16 -11.95 -15.62
CA HIS A 547 30.55 -10.72 -15.13
C HIS A 547 31.06 -9.50 -15.90
N GLU A 548 30.35 -8.39 -15.80
CA GLU A 548 30.78 -7.11 -16.34
C GLU A 548 31.67 -6.33 -15.34
N LYS A 549 32.32 -5.27 -15.82
CA LYS A 549 32.94 -4.29 -14.92
C LYS A 549 31.87 -3.57 -14.12
N VAL A 550 32.20 -3.22 -12.89
CA VAL A 550 31.28 -2.55 -11.96
C VAL A 550 31.73 -1.12 -11.71
N PHE A 551 30.78 -0.20 -11.72
CA PHE A 551 30.99 1.19 -11.37
C PHE A 551 31.11 1.35 -9.86
N SER A 552 32.26 1.80 -9.38
CA SER A 552 32.64 1.74 -7.97
C SER A 552 33.52 2.93 -7.58
N VAL A 553 33.69 3.21 -6.29
CA VAL A 553 34.47 4.36 -5.82
C VAL A 553 35.94 4.23 -6.22
N LYS A 554 36.54 5.30 -6.73
CA LYS A 554 37.92 5.39 -7.21
C LYS A 554 38.92 4.95 -6.15
N GLU A 555 39.96 4.25 -6.57
CA GLU A 555 41.05 3.81 -5.69
C GLU A 555 41.67 4.98 -4.89
N GLN A 556 41.85 6.14 -5.52
CA GLN A 556 42.41 7.33 -4.88
C GLN A 556 41.54 7.86 -3.72
N VAL A 557 40.22 7.77 -3.87
CA VAL A 557 39.25 8.18 -2.84
C VAL A 557 39.28 7.18 -1.68
N LEU A 558 39.28 5.88 -1.98
CA LEU A 558 39.42 4.82 -0.96
C LEU A 558 40.75 4.94 -0.19
N LYS A 559 41.83 5.30 -0.89
CA LYS A 559 43.14 5.53 -0.28
C LYS A 559 43.13 6.71 0.68
N LYS A 560 42.47 7.82 0.30
CA LYS A 560 42.27 8.99 1.18
C LYS A 560 41.46 8.61 2.42
N LEU A 561 40.37 7.86 2.23
CA LEU A 561 39.53 7.36 3.31
C LEU A 561 40.31 6.48 4.30
N LEU A 562 41.14 5.55 3.80
CA LEU A 562 41.96 4.68 4.65
C LEU A 562 43.11 5.42 5.36
N TYR A 563 43.60 6.54 4.82
CA TYR A 563 44.54 7.40 5.53
C TYR A 563 43.88 8.13 6.71
N GLU A 564 42.66 8.62 6.50
CA GLU A 564 41.86 9.31 7.53
C GLU A 564 41.42 8.33 8.64
N PHE A 565 40.96 7.14 8.24
CA PHE A 565 40.51 6.09 9.14
C PHE A 565 41.37 4.83 8.96
N GLN A 566 42.49 4.79 9.66
CA GLN A 566 43.45 3.68 9.55
C GLN A 566 42.88 2.40 10.18
N PRO A 567 42.86 1.26 9.44
CA PRO A 567 42.37 -0.02 9.95
C PRO A 567 43.45 -0.65 10.87
N SER A 568 43.49 -0.16 12.10
CA SER A 568 44.55 -0.47 13.06
C SER A 568 44.59 -1.95 13.44
N ASN A 569 43.44 -2.61 13.55
CA ASN A 569 43.37 -4.04 13.88
C ASN A 569 43.84 -4.89 12.71
N LEU A 570 43.50 -4.50 11.48
CA LEU A 570 44.00 -5.17 10.28
C LEU A 570 45.53 -5.03 10.17
N MET A 571 46.05 -3.82 10.35
CA MET A 571 47.49 -3.53 10.29
C MET A 571 48.28 -4.36 11.30
N LEU A 572 47.83 -4.37 12.56
CA LEU A 572 48.44 -5.17 13.63
C LEU A 572 48.42 -6.66 13.28
N ARG A 573 47.29 -7.16 12.76
CA ARG A 573 47.13 -8.58 12.42
C ARG A 573 48.00 -9.01 11.24
N GLN A 574 48.21 -8.13 10.26
CA GLN A 574 49.06 -8.39 9.09
C GLN A 574 50.53 -8.02 9.30
N GLY A 575 50.89 -7.44 10.45
CA GLY A 575 52.27 -7.10 10.80
C GLY A 575 52.80 -5.81 10.14
N TYR A 576 51.92 -4.92 9.67
CA TYR A 576 52.30 -3.64 9.08
C TYR A 576 52.39 -2.53 10.14
N LYS A 577 53.46 -1.71 10.10
CA LYS A 577 53.68 -0.67 11.12
C LYS A 577 53.00 0.66 10.79
N ASN A 578 52.75 0.92 9.52
CA ASN A 578 52.18 2.17 9.02
C ASN A 578 51.43 1.96 7.70
N MET A 579 50.60 2.93 7.31
CA MET A 579 49.80 2.86 6.07
C MET A 579 50.65 2.75 4.80
N ARG A 580 51.88 3.27 4.78
CA ARG A 580 52.76 3.19 3.60
C ARG A 580 53.20 1.75 3.35
N GLU A 581 53.61 1.04 4.40
CA GLU A 581 53.93 -0.40 4.30
C GLU A 581 52.70 -1.21 3.88
N LEU A 582 51.52 -0.91 4.45
CA LEU A 582 50.27 -1.58 4.09
C LEU A 582 49.92 -1.40 2.61
N PHE A 583 49.95 -0.16 2.08
CA PHE A 583 49.66 0.12 0.66
C PHE A 583 50.72 -0.43 -0.30
N SER A 584 51.96 -0.68 0.15
CA SER A 584 52.97 -1.36 -0.66
C SER A 584 52.78 -2.88 -0.69
N GLY A 585 52.17 -3.45 0.35
CA GLY A 585 51.96 -4.89 0.48
C GLY A 585 50.58 -5.40 0.09
N MET A 586 49.57 -4.53 -0.03
CA MET A 586 48.18 -4.92 -0.28
C MET A 586 47.44 -3.87 -1.12
N ASP A 587 46.56 -4.36 -2.01
CA ASP A 587 45.68 -3.51 -2.82
C ASP A 587 44.70 -2.71 -1.93
N VAL A 588 44.43 -1.45 -2.31
CA VAL A 588 43.59 -0.53 -1.52
C VAL A 588 42.18 -1.09 -1.29
N ARG A 589 41.61 -1.76 -2.29
CA ARG A 589 40.26 -2.33 -2.22
C ARG A 589 40.26 -3.56 -1.32
N ASP A 590 41.32 -4.38 -1.38
CA ASP A 590 41.50 -5.55 -0.52
C ASP A 590 41.64 -5.15 0.96
N ILE A 591 42.37 -4.07 1.25
CA ILE A 591 42.51 -3.53 2.62
C ILE A 591 41.13 -3.23 3.22
N LEU A 592 40.29 -2.47 2.51
CA LEU A 592 38.97 -2.08 3.02
C LEU A 592 38.02 -3.29 3.11
N THR A 593 38.13 -4.26 2.21
CA THR A 593 37.40 -5.53 2.30
C THR A 593 37.81 -6.34 3.53
N LEU A 594 39.10 -6.47 3.80
CA LEU A 594 39.62 -7.24 4.94
C LEU A 594 39.39 -6.54 6.28
N ALA A 595 39.29 -5.20 6.30
CA ALA A 595 38.97 -4.43 7.49
C ALA A 595 37.64 -4.88 8.13
N GLN A 596 36.68 -5.37 7.34
CA GLN A 596 35.36 -5.84 7.82
C GLN A 596 35.43 -7.04 8.77
N TYR A 597 36.55 -7.78 8.71
CA TYR A 597 36.78 -8.95 9.54
C TYR A 597 37.62 -8.64 10.79
N THR A 598 38.10 -7.40 10.94
CA THR A 598 39.04 -7.01 11.99
C THR A 598 38.59 -5.77 12.75
N GLU A 599 37.95 -4.80 12.10
CA GLU A 599 37.46 -3.56 12.68
C GLU A 599 36.03 -3.66 13.24
N ASP A 600 35.66 -2.72 14.10
CA ASP A 600 34.35 -2.68 14.78
C ASP A 600 33.31 -1.86 13.99
N LYS A 601 32.06 -1.83 14.50
CA LYS A 601 30.98 -1.05 13.89
C LYS A 601 31.30 0.45 13.87
N ASN A 602 31.90 0.99 14.94
CA ASN A 602 32.21 2.42 15.04
C ASN A 602 33.17 2.88 13.94
N TYR A 603 34.11 2.03 13.53
CA TYR A 603 34.98 2.29 12.40
C TYR A 603 34.19 2.50 11.11
N PHE A 604 33.21 1.64 10.84
CA PHE A 604 32.39 1.74 9.62
C PHE A 604 31.36 2.87 9.68
N ASP A 605 30.79 3.16 10.85
CA ASP A 605 29.88 4.31 11.01
C ASP A 605 30.59 5.64 10.65
N ARG A 606 31.87 5.80 11.03
CA ARG A 606 32.68 6.96 10.61
C ARG A 606 32.98 6.98 9.12
N ILE A 607 33.23 5.81 8.52
CA ILE A 607 33.42 5.68 7.07
C ILE A 607 32.16 6.11 6.32
N TYR A 608 30.97 5.68 6.77
CA TYR A 608 29.71 6.07 6.13
C TYR A 608 29.47 7.58 6.19
N LEU A 609 29.66 8.20 7.36
CA LEU A 609 29.56 9.66 7.49
C LEU A 609 30.55 10.40 6.58
N TRP A 610 31.78 9.91 6.49
CA TRP A 610 32.77 10.51 5.61
C TRP A 610 32.40 10.35 4.12
N LEU A 611 31.90 9.19 3.72
CA LEU A 611 31.45 8.94 2.35
C LEU A 611 30.28 9.86 1.99
N GLU A 612 29.33 10.05 2.90
CA GLU A 612 28.20 10.96 2.74
C GLU A 612 28.67 12.39 2.41
N ASP A 613 29.66 12.89 3.16
CA ASP A 613 30.17 14.25 3.00
C ASP A 613 31.13 14.44 1.81
N ASN A 614 31.86 13.40 1.41
CA ASN A 614 33.00 13.53 0.49
C ASN A 614 32.80 12.91 -0.91
N ILE A 615 31.84 12.01 -1.09
CA ILE A 615 31.60 11.39 -2.40
C ILE A 615 30.90 12.38 -3.34
N ARG A 616 31.40 12.43 -4.58
CA ARG A 616 30.92 13.27 -5.67
C ARG A 616 30.74 12.43 -6.94
N PRO A 617 30.02 12.91 -7.97
CA PRO A 617 29.84 12.20 -9.24
C PRO A 617 31.12 11.67 -9.88
N ASP A 618 32.21 12.45 -9.81
CA ASP A 618 33.52 12.11 -10.35
C ASP A 618 34.34 11.19 -9.44
N SER A 619 33.80 10.75 -8.30
CA SER A 619 34.46 9.85 -7.35
C SER A 619 34.39 8.38 -7.76
N PHE A 620 33.78 8.05 -8.90
CA PHE A 620 33.55 6.68 -9.35
C PHE A 620 34.37 6.32 -10.61
N GLU A 621 34.65 5.03 -10.81
CA GLU A 621 35.33 4.45 -11.97
C GLU A 621 34.82 3.04 -12.27
N GLU A 622 35.03 2.56 -13.50
CA GLU A 622 34.76 1.17 -13.87
C GLU A 622 35.88 0.25 -13.37
N VAL A 623 35.52 -0.75 -12.58
CA VAL A 623 36.47 -1.62 -11.88
C VAL A 623 36.17 -3.08 -12.19
N GLU A 624 37.23 -3.86 -12.34
CA GLU A 624 37.11 -5.32 -12.42
C GLU A 624 36.69 -5.89 -11.06
N LEU A 625 35.56 -6.58 -11.03
CA LEU A 625 35.10 -7.32 -9.84
C LEU A 625 36.02 -8.53 -9.63
N LYS A 626 36.63 -8.65 -8.46
CA LYS A 626 37.57 -9.75 -8.16
C LYS A 626 37.20 -10.47 -6.88
N PRO A 627 37.36 -11.80 -6.81
CA PRO A 627 37.23 -12.48 -5.53
C PRO A 627 38.46 -12.20 -4.65
N ILE A 628 38.26 -12.18 -3.34
CA ILE A 628 39.35 -12.17 -2.35
C ILE A 628 39.15 -13.31 -1.36
N ILE A 629 40.18 -14.13 -1.20
CA ILE A 629 40.13 -15.31 -0.35
C ILE A 629 40.52 -14.93 1.06
N VAL A 630 39.58 -15.07 1.99
CA VAL A 630 39.80 -14.81 3.41
C VAL A 630 40.09 -16.14 4.11
N ASN A 631 41.39 -16.46 4.24
CA ASN A 631 41.82 -17.68 4.89
C ASN A 631 41.49 -17.64 6.41
N ARG A 632 40.65 -18.58 6.85
CA ARG A 632 40.20 -18.70 8.24
C ARG A 632 41.32 -18.94 9.25
N GLU A 633 42.43 -19.55 8.82
CA GLU A 633 43.59 -19.76 9.69
C GLU A 633 44.29 -18.44 10.04
N ARG A 634 44.29 -17.49 9.10
CA ARG A 634 44.85 -16.14 9.30
C ARG A 634 43.87 -15.18 9.98
N PHE A 635 42.57 -15.48 9.88
CA PHE A 635 41.52 -14.71 10.53
C PHE A 635 40.67 -15.61 11.47
N PRO A 636 41.25 -16.09 12.58
CA PRO A 636 40.52 -16.88 13.57
C PRO A 636 39.43 -16.01 14.23
N GLY A 637 38.24 -16.58 14.40
CA GLY A 637 37.08 -15.89 14.97
C GLY A 637 36.06 -15.34 13.96
N ILE A 638 36.28 -15.52 12.65
CA ILE A 638 35.24 -15.28 11.64
C ILE A 638 34.10 -16.29 11.88
N GLY A 639 32.99 -15.81 12.44
CA GLY A 639 31.74 -16.56 12.61
C GLY A 639 31.23 -17.14 11.30
N GLU A 640 30.28 -18.08 11.36
CA GLU A 640 29.68 -18.75 10.20
C GLU A 640 29.44 -17.78 9.05
N PHE A 641 30.24 -17.91 7.98
CA PHE A 641 29.96 -17.38 6.65
C PHE A 641 29.19 -16.05 6.63
N ARG A 642 29.74 -14.99 7.26
CA ARG A 642 29.11 -13.66 7.29
C ARG A 642 28.66 -13.29 5.89
N ASP A 643 27.45 -12.75 5.74
CA ASP A 643 27.01 -12.17 4.47
C ASP A 643 28.10 -11.24 3.95
N ILE A 644 28.30 -11.23 2.63
CA ILE A 644 29.23 -10.31 1.97
C ILE A 644 28.89 -8.93 2.51
N SER A 645 29.86 -8.30 3.20
CA SER A 645 29.62 -6.98 3.78
C SER A 645 29.15 -6.05 2.69
N ARG A 646 28.25 -5.13 3.02
CA ARG A 646 27.74 -4.12 2.09
C ARG A 646 28.86 -3.28 1.46
N LEU A 647 30.03 -3.23 2.11
CA LEU A 647 31.25 -2.58 1.62
C LEU A 647 32.01 -3.37 0.54
N ASN A 648 31.71 -4.65 0.32
CA ASN A 648 32.27 -5.42 -0.79
C ASN A 648 31.76 -4.91 -2.15
N ARG A 649 30.55 -4.35 -2.16
CA ARG A 649 30.00 -3.59 -3.29
C ARG A 649 30.87 -2.35 -3.55
N LEU A 650 31.25 -1.63 -2.48
CA LEU A 650 32.07 -0.42 -2.55
C LEU A 650 33.51 -0.69 -3.02
N THR A 651 34.07 -1.85 -2.68
CA THR A 651 35.46 -2.19 -3.06
C THR A 651 35.56 -2.92 -4.40
N ALA A 652 34.44 -3.35 -5.00
CA ALA A 652 34.42 -4.30 -6.12
C ALA A 652 35.22 -5.57 -5.79
N ARG A 653 35.00 -6.12 -4.59
CA ARG A 653 35.61 -7.39 -4.14
C ARG A 653 34.57 -8.34 -3.59
N ILE A 654 34.61 -9.60 -3.98
CA ILE A 654 33.77 -10.65 -3.39
C ILE A 654 34.62 -11.44 -2.39
N ALA A 655 34.44 -11.16 -1.10
CA ALA A 655 35.14 -11.91 -0.06
C ALA A 655 34.56 -13.32 0.09
N VAL A 656 35.43 -14.33 -0.04
CA VAL A 656 35.06 -15.74 0.08
C VAL A 656 35.99 -16.43 1.07
N THR A 657 35.41 -17.08 2.07
CA THR A 657 36.16 -17.82 3.10
C THR A 657 36.24 -19.30 2.76
N ASN A 658 37.30 -20.00 3.17
CA ASN A 658 37.33 -21.46 3.17
C ASN A 658 36.49 -22.04 4.33
N LEU A 659 35.94 -23.24 4.12
CA LEU A 659 35.20 -23.98 5.12
C LEU A 659 36.12 -24.43 6.25
N GLY A 660 35.62 -24.35 7.48
CA GLY A 660 36.28 -24.95 8.63
C GLY A 660 35.79 -26.37 8.85
N LYS A 661 36.49 -27.11 9.72
CA LYS A 661 36.18 -28.52 10.00
C LYS A 661 34.73 -28.69 10.49
N GLY A 662 33.97 -29.59 9.87
CA GLY A 662 32.58 -29.88 10.24
C GLY A 662 31.52 -28.92 9.68
N MET A 663 31.89 -27.95 8.84
CA MET A 663 30.97 -27.02 8.18
C MET A 663 30.67 -27.43 6.73
N GLY A 664 29.59 -26.88 6.15
CA GLY A 664 29.26 -27.04 4.73
C GLY A 664 27.92 -27.73 4.44
N GLY A 665 27.36 -28.47 5.42
CA GLY A 665 26.14 -29.24 5.20
C GLY A 665 26.32 -30.32 4.12
N LYS A 666 25.21 -30.73 3.49
CA LYS A 666 25.19 -31.72 2.40
C LYS A 666 25.55 -31.13 1.02
N PHE A 667 25.32 -29.84 0.80
CA PHE A 667 25.45 -29.19 -0.52
C PHE A 667 26.35 -27.94 -0.48
N PRO A 668 27.61 -28.07 -0.01
CA PRO A 668 28.50 -26.92 0.17
C PRO A 668 28.86 -26.22 -1.14
N LYS A 669 29.15 -26.95 -2.23
CA LYS A 669 29.55 -26.35 -3.51
C LYS A 669 28.38 -25.64 -4.17
N LEU A 670 27.19 -26.24 -4.14
CA LEU A 670 25.95 -25.61 -4.60
C LEU A 670 25.66 -24.33 -3.82
N ARG A 671 25.88 -24.33 -2.49
CA ARG A 671 25.73 -23.12 -1.67
C ARG A 671 26.72 -22.03 -2.06
N TYR A 672 27.99 -22.37 -2.27
CA TYR A 672 29.01 -21.41 -2.73
C TYR A 672 28.65 -20.85 -4.11
N PHE A 673 28.35 -21.73 -5.06
CA PHE A 673 28.04 -21.38 -6.43
C PHE A 673 26.86 -20.41 -6.51
N THR A 674 25.71 -20.79 -5.94
CA THR A 674 24.51 -19.94 -5.92
C THR A 674 24.77 -18.60 -5.26
N ARG A 675 25.47 -18.58 -4.12
CA ARG A 675 25.80 -17.35 -3.40
C ARG A 675 26.68 -16.40 -4.21
N ILE A 676 27.79 -16.91 -4.75
CA ILE A 676 28.78 -16.09 -5.45
C ILE A 676 28.18 -15.56 -6.76
N THR A 677 27.49 -16.41 -7.52
CA THR A 677 26.80 -15.98 -8.75
C THR A 677 25.73 -14.92 -8.48
N LYS A 678 24.92 -15.05 -7.41
CA LYS A 678 24.03 -13.97 -6.97
C LYS A 678 24.80 -12.69 -6.65
N SER A 679 25.93 -12.81 -5.96
CA SER A 679 26.75 -11.65 -5.55
C SER A 679 27.38 -10.91 -6.74
N LEU A 680 27.70 -11.63 -7.82
CA LEU A 680 28.12 -11.05 -9.10
C LEU A 680 26.99 -10.18 -9.69
N VAL A 681 25.78 -10.75 -9.77
CA VAL A 681 24.58 -10.03 -10.26
C VAL A 681 24.25 -8.83 -9.39
N GLU A 682 24.28 -8.99 -8.06
CA GLU A 682 24.08 -7.88 -7.12
C GLU A 682 25.06 -6.73 -7.38
N ALA A 683 26.36 -7.02 -7.51
CA ALA A 683 27.38 -6.00 -7.71
C ALA A 683 27.15 -5.20 -9.02
N GLU A 684 26.71 -5.87 -10.08
CA GLU A 684 26.37 -5.22 -11.34
C GLU A 684 25.09 -4.37 -11.25
N HIS A 685 24.06 -4.87 -10.55
CA HIS A 685 22.83 -4.12 -10.32
C HIS A 685 23.07 -2.87 -9.45
N PHE A 686 23.90 -2.97 -8.41
CA PHE A 686 24.36 -1.81 -7.63
C PHE A 686 25.22 -0.85 -8.46
N SER A 687 26.03 -1.38 -9.39
CA SER A 687 26.76 -0.55 -10.36
C SER A 687 25.80 0.27 -11.22
N SER A 688 24.71 -0.33 -11.72
CA SER A 688 23.66 0.41 -12.43
C SER A 688 22.98 1.46 -11.56
N LEU A 689 22.69 1.13 -10.29
CA LEU A 689 22.12 2.06 -9.31
C LEU A 689 23.06 3.26 -9.06
N TRP A 690 24.36 3.04 -8.87
CA TRP A 690 25.33 4.10 -8.63
C TRP A 690 25.65 4.90 -9.89
N LYS A 691 25.54 4.30 -11.08
CA LYS A 691 25.55 5.05 -12.35
C LYS A 691 24.40 6.06 -12.39
N SER A 692 23.20 5.68 -11.94
CA SER A 692 22.06 6.61 -11.78
C SER A 692 22.43 7.74 -10.81
N TYR A 693 22.86 7.41 -9.59
CA TYR A 693 23.17 8.44 -8.59
C TYR A 693 24.29 9.39 -9.01
N ALA A 694 25.31 8.89 -9.73
CA ALA A 694 26.38 9.73 -10.24
C ALA A 694 25.91 10.64 -11.39
N ARG A 695 24.94 10.21 -12.20
CA ARG A 695 24.30 11.07 -13.21
C ARG A 695 23.45 12.16 -12.56
N GLU A 696 22.77 11.85 -11.45
CA GLU A 696 21.83 12.76 -10.75
C GLU A 696 22.54 13.91 -10.02
N ARG A 697 23.86 13.80 -9.80
CA ARG A 697 24.78 14.80 -9.21
C ARG A 697 24.55 15.19 -7.76
N LYS A 698 23.32 15.20 -7.28
CA LYS A 698 22.95 15.69 -5.96
C LYS A 698 23.01 14.62 -4.89
N GLU A 699 23.59 14.99 -3.75
CA GLU A 699 23.64 14.17 -2.54
C GLU A 699 24.13 12.73 -2.82
N VAL A 700 25.02 12.56 -3.81
CA VAL A 700 25.50 11.25 -4.27
C VAL A 700 26.10 10.45 -3.12
N GLY A 701 26.82 11.11 -2.22
CA GLY A 701 27.32 10.49 -0.99
C GLY A 701 26.20 9.92 -0.12
N ARG A 702 25.13 10.68 0.13
CA ARG A 702 23.97 10.22 0.90
C ARG A 702 23.27 9.05 0.21
N LYS A 703 23.00 9.15 -1.10
CA LYS A 703 22.35 8.09 -1.89
C LYS A 703 23.18 6.79 -1.91
N LEU A 704 24.49 6.93 -2.13
CA LEU A 704 25.45 5.82 -2.05
C LEU A 704 25.39 5.16 -0.67
N VAL A 705 25.52 5.95 0.40
CA VAL A 705 25.49 5.46 1.78
C VAL A 705 24.17 4.75 2.07
N ASN A 706 23.03 5.36 1.76
CA ASN A 706 21.70 4.76 1.93
C ASN A 706 21.60 3.39 1.24
N SER A 707 22.11 3.26 0.01
CA SER A 707 22.11 1.98 -0.73
C SER A 707 23.00 0.88 -0.11
N ILE A 708 23.99 1.25 0.72
CA ILE A 708 24.90 0.30 1.38
C ILE A 708 24.72 0.23 2.91
N THR A 709 23.86 1.04 3.52
CA THR A 709 23.55 0.97 4.96
C THR A 709 22.27 0.20 5.26
N GLY A 710 21.55 -0.25 4.23
CA GLY A 710 20.48 -1.23 4.23
C GLY A 710 19.49 -1.16 5.42
N HIS A 711 18.29 -0.69 5.15
CA HIS A 711 17.15 -0.64 6.07
C HIS A 711 16.23 -1.84 5.83
N TYR A 712 16.46 -2.96 6.53
CA TYR A 712 15.64 -4.17 6.35
C TYR A 712 14.17 -3.91 6.73
N GLY A 713 13.28 -4.04 5.73
CA GLY A 713 11.83 -3.98 5.92
C GLY A 713 11.24 -5.26 6.49
N LYS A 714 10.24 -5.11 7.37
CA LYS A 714 9.38 -6.24 7.80
C LYS A 714 8.19 -6.46 6.87
N GLU A 715 7.88 -5.49 6.01
CA GLU A 715 6.70 -5.48 5.15
C GLU A 715 6.91 -6.42 3.94
N MET A 716 5.84 -7.13 3.54
CA MET A 716 5.89 -8.18 2.50
C MET A 716 6.28 -7.66 1.11
N PHE A 717 5.88 -6.43 0.79
CA PHE A 717 6.21 -5.74 -0.46
C PHE A 717 7.22 -4.61 -0.21
N SER A 718 8.12 -4.77 0.76
CA SER A 718 9.18 -3.77 0.95
C SER A 718 10.04 -3.64 -0.30
N ALA A 719 10.47 -2.41 -0.62
CA ALA A 719 11.36 -2.17 -1.75
C ALA A 719 12.64 -3.03 -1.69
N HIS A 720 13.13 -3.33 -0.48
CA HIS A 720 14.22 -4.28 -0.26
C HIS A 720 13.93 -5.67 -0.86
N TYR A 721 12.79 -6.29 -0.55
CA TYR A 721 12.49 -7.65 -1.07
C TYR A 721 12.24 -7.67 -2.57
N ILE A 722 11.65 -6.61 -3.12
CA ILE A 722 11.47 -6.46 -4.57
C ILE A 722 12.85 -6.37 -5.27
N PHE A 723 13.75 -5.57 -4.71
CA PHE A 723 15.13 -5.43 -5.22
C PHE A 723 15.92 -6.74 -5.10
N GLU A 724 15.79 -7.45 -3.97
CA GLU A 724 16.41 -8.77 -3.77
C GLU A 724 15.88 -9.82 -4.77
N ASN A 725 14.58 -9.80 -5.06
CA ASN A 725 13.99 -10.66 -6.07
C ASN A 725 14.50 -10.34 -7.48
N TRP A 726 14.72 -9.06 -7.80
CA TRP A 726 15.27 -8.64 -9.10
C TRP A 726 16.64 -9.27 -9.36
N HIS A 727 17.52 -9.36 -8.35
CA HIS A 727 18.80 -10.07 -8.47
C HIS A 727 18.62 -11.57 -8.76
N GLN A 728 17.65 -12.23 -8.11
CA GLN A 728 17.38 -13.65 -8.32
C GLN A 728 16.85 -13.93 -9.74
N ARG A 729 15.98 -13.05 -10.26
CA ARG A 729 15.44 -13.16 -11.63
C ARG A 729 16.55 -13.06 -12.67
N GLU A 730 17.44 -12.08 -12.56
CA GLU A 730 18.57 -11.95 -13.48
C GLU A 730 19.56 -13.13 -13.34
N LEU A 731 19.80 -13.61 -12.13
CA LEU A 731 20.60 -14.82 -11.90
C LEU A 731 20.02 -16.03 -12.67
N MET A 732 18.71 -16.25 -12.60
CA MET A 732 18.05 -17.35 -13.32
C MET A 732 18.17 -17.18 -14.85
N THR A 733 18.03 -15.95 -15.36
CA THR A 733 18.25 -15.63 -16.78
C THR A 733 19.67 -16.03 -17.22
N ARG A 734 20.69 -15.72 -16.42
CA ARG A 734 22.09 -16.08 -16.73
C ARG A 734 22.36 -17.56 -16.60
N LEU A 735 21.80 -18.23 -15.60
CA LEU A 735 21.93 -19.69 -15.47
C LEU A 735 21.27 -20.43 -16.64
N SER A 736 20.17 -19.92 -17.19
CA SER A 736 19.59 -20.46 -18.42
C SER A 736 20.53 -20.31 -19.62
N LYS A 737 21.21 -19.15 -19.75
CA LYS A 737 22.26 -18.95 -20.78
C LYS A 737 23.45 -19.89 -20.58
N LEU A 738 23.86 -20.13 -19.32
CA LEU A 738 24.90 -21.10 -18.99
C LEU A 738 24.51 -22.52 -19.42
N ALA A 739 23.30 -22.98 -19.09
CA ALA A 739 22.81 -24.30 -19.50
C ALA A 739 22.87 -24.47 -21.03
N ASN A 740 22.40 -23.48 -21.80
CA ASN A 740 22.50 -23.50 -23.27
C ASN A 740 23.95 -23.58 -23.77
N THR A 741 24.88 -22.96 -23.05
CA THR A 741 26.31 -23.00 -23.37
C THR A 741 26.93 -24.37 -23.07
N LEU A 742 26.56 -24.98 -21.94
CA LEU A 742 26.98 -26.33 -21.56
C LEU A 742 26.49 -27.37 -22.57
N GLU A 743 25.24 -27.25 -23.02
CA GLU A 743 24.68 -28.13 -24.05
C GLU A 743 25.48 -28.05 -25.36
N ARG A 744 25.84 -26.85 -25.81
CA ARG A 744 26.70 -26.65 -27.00
C ARG A 744 28.10 -27.20 -26.83
N LYS A 745 28.61 -27.28 -25.60
CA LYS A 745 29.90 -27.91 -25.24
C LYS A 745 29.81 -29.43 -25.11
N GLY A 746 28.64 -30.04 -25.30
CA GLY A 746 28.42 -31.49 -25.16
C GLY A 746 28.18 -31.97 -23.72
N MET A 747 28.06 -31.04 -22.77
CA MET A 747 27.78 -31.31 -21.35
C MET A 747 26.27 -31.38 -21.11
N ILE A 748 25.64 -32.41 -21.68
CA ILE A 748 24.17 -32.54 -21.76
C ILE A 748 23.54 -32.75 -20.38
N GLU A 749 24.17 -33.54 -19.51
CA GLU A 749 23.65 -33.83 -18.18
C GLU A 749 23.72 -32.60 -17.26
N GLU A 750 24.85 -31.89 -17.29
CA GLU A 750 25.05 -30.65 -16.55
C GLU A 750 24.09 -29.56 -17.04
N SER A 751 23.93 -29.41 -18.36
CA SER A 751 22.94 -28.50 -18.94
C SER A 751 21.53 -28.83 -18.45
N LYS A 752 21.14 -30.12 -18.48
CA LYS A 752 19.82 -30.55 -17.99
C LYS A 752 19.64 -30.21 -16.52
N ASN A 753 20.64 -30.45 -15.68
CA ASN A 753 20.59 -30.14 -14.25
C ASN A 753 20.48 -28.63 -13.98
N ILE A 754 21.27 -27.79 -14.65
CA ILE A 754 21.18 -26.32 -14.51
C ILE A 754 19.83 -25.80 -15.02
N ASN A 755 19.32 -26.30 -16.16
CA ASN A 755 17.98 -25.95 -16.64
C ASN A 755 16.88 -26.36 -15.66
N MET A 756 17.01 -27.54 -15.04
CA MET A 756 16.09 -28.00 -14.02
C MET A 756 16.16 -27.12 -12.76
N MET A 757 17.35 -26.65 -12.37
CA MET A 757 17.54 -25.71 -11.27
C MET A 757 16.83 -24.39 -11.53
N VAL A 758 16.91 -23.86 -12.76
CA VAL A 758 16.20 -22.64 -13.17
C VAL A 758 14.69 -22.86 -13.12
N LYS A 759 14.19 -23.99 -13.63
CA LYS A 759 12.76 -24.30 -13.61
C LYS A 759 12.20 -24.46 -12.21
N GLY A 760 12.97 -25.01 -11.26
CA GLY A 760 12.52 -25.18 -9.87
C GLY A 760 12.64 -23.92 -9.00
N HIS A 761 13.27 -22.85 -9.49
CA HIS A 761 13.55 -21.66 -8.69
C HIS A 761 12.29 -20.82 -8.47
N GLY A 762 12.04 -20.40 -7.22
CA GLY A 762 10.85 -19.64 -6.83
C GLY A 762 9.57 -20.48 -6.72
N ILE A 763 9.59 -21.74 -7.15
CA ILE A 763 8.43 -22.64 -7.09
C ILE A 763 8.35 -23.31 -5.72
N SER A 764 7.13 -23.36 -5.20
CA SER A 764 6.78 -24.16 -4.04
C SER A 764 5.32 -24.55 -4.00
N MET A 765 5.00 -25.54 -3.17
CA MET A 765 3.63 -25.92 -2.87
C MET A 765 3.49 -26.38 -1.42
N VAL A 766 2.35 -26.07 -0.80
CA VAL A 766 1.93 -26.74 0.45
C VAL A 766 1.15 -27.99 0.08
N LEU A 767 1.63 -29.14 0.53
CA LEU A 767 1.02 -30.45 0.28
C LEU A 767 -0.19 -30.69 1.20
N GLN A 768 -0.93 -31.77 0.95
CA GLN A 768 -2.16 -32.11 1.68
C GLN A 768 -1.97 -32.28 3.20
N ASP A 769 -0.78 -32.69 3.64
CA ASP A 769 -0.42 -32.85 5.05
C ASP A 769 0.04 -31.54 5.72
N GLY A 770 0.04 -30.43 4.97
CA GLY A 770 0.50 -29.12 5.42
C GLY A 770 2.01 -28.89 5.27
N THR A 771 2.75 -29.86 4.71
CA THR A 771 4.18 -29.70 4.47
C THR A 771 4.40 -28.72 3.33
N PHE A 772 5.14 -27.65 3.60
CA PHE A 772 5.64 -26.76 2.56
C PHE A 772 6.82 -27.38 1.83
N MET A 773 6.74 -27.49 0.52
CA MET A 773 7.74 -28.10 -0.34
C MET A 773 8.36 -27.05 -1.28
N PRO A 774 9.53 -26.47 -0.95
CA PRO A 774 10.28 -25.61 -1.87
C PRO A 774 11.04 -26.43 -2.90
N CYS A 775 11.13 -25.93 -4.13
CA CYS A 775 11.91 -26.53 -5.21
C CYS A 775 13.25 -25.83 -5.47
N SER A 776 13.50 -24.66 -4.88
CA SER A 776 14.70 -23.87 -5.18
C SER A 776 15.96 -24.48 -4.58
N ALA A 777 16.99 -24.63 -5.42
CA ALA A 777 18.33 -25.05 -4.98
C ALA A 777 18.92 -24.14 -3.89
N TRP A 778 18.65 -22.83 -3.95
CA TRP A 778 19.08 -21.86 -2.94
C TRP A 778 18.56 -22.21 -1.54
N SER A 779 17.26 -22.50 -1.42
CA SER A 779 16.58 -22.77 -0.15
C SER A 779 17.10 -24.07 0.48
N TRP A 780 17.28 -25.13 -0.31
CA TRP A 780 17.85 -26.40 0.14
C TRP A 780 19.32 -26.31 0.54
N ALA A 781 20.14 -25.66 -0.29
CA ALA A 781 21.56 -25.47 0.01
C ALA A 781 21.76 -24.59 1.25
N SER A 782 20.99 -23.51 1.39
CA SER A 782 21.06 -22.61 2.55
C SER A 782 20.62 -23.29 3.85
N PHE A 783 19.50 -24.02 3.83
CA PHE A 783 19.01 -24.77 4.99
C PHE A 783 20.00 -25.84 5.46
N SER A 784 20.50 -26.64 4.51
CA SER A 784 21.51 -27.67 4.75
C SER A 784 22.82 -27.08 5.32
N PHE A 785 23.25 -25.94 4.77
CA PHE A 785 24.46 -25.26 5.21
C PHE A 785 24.40 -24.77 6.65
N LYS A 786 23.22 -24.31 7.12
CA LYS A 786 22.98 -23.93 8.53
C LYS A 786 22.69 -25.11 9.46
N GLY A 787 22.95 -26.35 9.01
CA GLY A 787 22.77 -27.58 9.80
C GLY A 787 21.35 -28.16 9.78
N GLY A 788 20.46 -27.61 8.95
CA GLY A 788 19.10 -28.14 8.77
C GLY A 788 19.10 -29.57 8.20
N LYS A 789 18.12 -30.37 8.62
CA LYS A 789 17.91 -31.74 8.14
C LYS A 789 16.49 -31.89 7.62
N GLY A 790 16.33 -32.60 6.50
CA GLY A 790 15.02 -32.79 5.86
C GLY A 790 14.63 -31.63 4.95
N ILE A 791 13.35 -31.26 4.97
CA ILE A 791 12.77 -30.24 4.11
C ILE A 791 13.05 -28.84 4.69
N PRO A 792 13.40 -27.83 3.87
CA PRO A 792 13.61 -26.47 4.36
C PRO A 792 12.38 -25.89 5.07
N THR A 793 12.60 -25.32 6.25
CA THR A 793 11.54 -24.67 7.06
C THR A 793 11.18 -23.28 6.53
N PRO A 794 10.00 -22.73 6.86
CA PRO A 794 9.55 -21.40 6.43
C PRO A 794 10.53 -20.24 6.57
N MET A 795 11.38 -20.27 7.60
CA MET A 795 12.43 -19.27 7.85
C MET A 795 13.50 -19.16 6.74
N PHE A 796 13.57 -20.11 5.81
CA PHE A 796 14.57 -20.15 4.73
C PHE A 796 13.99 -19.82 3.34
N LEU A 797 12.71 -19.47 3.26
CA LEU A 797 11.93 -19.42 2.02
C LEU A 797 11.78 -18.02 1.39
N HIS A 798 12.74 -17.13 1.66
CA HIS A 798 12.71 -15.77 1.10
C HIS A 798 12.68 -15.79 -0.44
N VAL A 799 13.33 -16.74 -1.09
CA VAL A 799 13.29 -16.87 -2.56
C VAL A 799 11.87 -17.09 -3.05
N GLU A 800 11.19 -18.13 -2.54
CA GLU A 800 9.82 -18.46 -2.95
C GLU A 800 8.84 -17.34 -2.61
N ARG A 801 8.97 -16.76 -1.40
CA ARG A 801 8.15 -15.65 -0.93
C ARG A 801 8.30 -14.42 -1.82
N ASP A 802 9.53 -13.95 -1.99
CA ASP A 802 9.81 -12.67 -2.65
C ASP A 802 9.50 -12.79 -4.15
N TRP A 803 9.67 -13.98 -4.73
CA TRP A 803 9.32 -14.26 -6.13
C TRP A 803 7.82 -14.19 -6.37
N PHE A 804 7.03 -14.88 -5.53
CA PHE A 804 5.58 -14.85 -5.63
C PHE A 804 5.02 -13.44 -5.37
N ASN A 805 5.51 -12.77 -4.32
CA ASN A 805 5.05 -11.44 -3.95
C ASN A 805 5.33 -10.41 -5.03
N HIS A 806 6.53 -10.42 -5.61
CA HIS A 806 6.87 -9.50 -6.70
C HIS A 806 5.95 -9.74 -7.92
N GLU A 807 5.73 -10.99 -8.31
CA GLU A 807 4.83 -11.30 -9.42
C GLU A 807 3.37 -10.92 -9.15
N LEU A 808 2.90 -11.11 -7.92
CA LEU A 808 1.58 -10.66 -7.48
C LEU A 808 1.45 -9.13 -7.62
N LEU A 809 2.47 -8.38 -7.19
CA LEU A 809 2.49 -6.92 -7.32
C LEU A 809 2.46 -6.47 -8.77
N GLU A 810 3.29 -7.07 -9.64
CA GLU A 810 3.32 -6.79 -11.09
C GLU A 810 1.94 -6.99 -11.72
N ASN A 811 1.27 -8.12 -11.43
CA ASN A 811 -0.06 -8.42 -11.98
C ASN A 811 -1.14 -7.45 -11.48
N ILE A 812 -1.09 -7.06 -10.19
CA ILE A 812 -2.05 -6.08 -9.65
C ILE A 812 -1.83 -4.73 -10.33
N TYR A 813 -0.58 -4.26 -10.42
CA TYR A 813 -0.25 -2.96 -10.99
C TYR A 813 -0.61 -2.88 -12.48
N GLU A 814 -0.37 -3.96 -13.23
CA GLU A 814 -0.76 -4.09 -14.63
C GLU A 814 -2.30 -4.08 -14.81
N GLU A 815 -3.05 -4.84 -14.01
CA GLU A 815 -4.52 -4.85 -14.10
C GLU A 815 -5.15 -3.51 -13.69
N MET A 816 -4.49 -2.78 -12.79
CA MET A 816 -4.85 -1.40 -12.46
C MET A 816 -4.63 -0.44 -13.64
N GLY A 817 -3.90 -0.85 -14.68
CA GLY A 817 -3.66 -0.06 -15.90
C GLY A 817 -2.34 0.69 -15.92
N TYR A 818 -1.40 0.37 -15.02
CA TYR A 818 -0.08 0.98 -14.94
C TYR A 818 1.01 0.08 -15.54
N ASN A 819 2.22 0.62 -15.76
CA ASN A 819 3.35 -0.13 -16.30
C ASN A 819 4.19 -0.77 -15.17
N PRO A 820 4.31 -2.11 -15.09
CA PRO A 820 5.11 -2.80 -14.06
C PRO A 820 6.59 -2.36 -14.00
N ASP A 821 7.17 -1.88 -15.09
CA ASP A 821 8.57 -1.41 -15.11
C ASP A 821 8.81 -0.24 -14.13
N GLU A 822 7.78 0.56 -13.85
CA GLU A 822 7.82 1.68 -12.89
C GLU A 822 8.08 1.22 -11.45
N ILE A 823 7.78 -0.04 -11.12
CA ILE A 823 8.00 -0.60 -9.78
C ILE A 823 9.48 -0.48 -9.42
N MET A 824 10.38 -0.82 -10.34
CA MET A 824 11.83 -0.78 -10.08
C MET A 824 12.37 0.65 -10.00
N GLU A 825 11.80 1.60 -10.76
CA GLU A 825 12.12 3.03 -10.61
C GLU A 825 11.81 3.49 -9.18
N GLN A 826 10.63 3.14 -8.68
CA GLN A 826 10.21 3.49 -7.33
C GLN A 826 11.05 2.79 -6.24
N VAL A 827 11.48 1.55 -6.49
CA VAL A 827 12.42 0.84 -5.61
C VAL A 827 13.76 1.58 -5.50
N PHE A 828 14.35 1.99 -6.64
CA PHE A 828 15.64 2.69 -6.66
C PHE A 828 15.55 4.02 -5.92
N GLN A 829 14.43 4.72 -6.07
CA GLN A 829 14.15 5.97 -5.39
C GLN A 829 14.00 5.77 -3.86
N LEU A 830 13.26 4.74 -3.42
CA LEU A 830 13.13 4.44 -2.00
C LEU A 830 14.48 4.04 -1.37
N ILE A 831 15.31 3.29 -2.09
CA ILE A 831 16.68 2.97 -1.66
C ILE A 831 17.51 4.25 -1.53
N SER A 832 17.45 5.17 -2.51
CA SER A 832 18.22 6.43 -2.49
C SER A 832 17.83 7.33 -1.31
N GLN A 833 16.58 7.26 -0.87
CA GLN A 833 16.04 8.00 0.29
C GLN A 833 16.27 7.29 1.64
N GLY A 834 16.87 6.09 1.68
CA GLY A 834 17.01 5.30 2.91
C GLY A 834 15.68 4.73 3.41
N LYS A 835 14.68 4.62 2.54
CA LYS A 835 13.31 4.15 2.80
C LYS A 835 13.03 2.77 2.21
N GLU A 836 14.06 1.96 1.95
CA GLU A 836 13.91 0.63 1.34
C GLU A 836 13.07 -0.37 2.18
N SER A 837 12.89 -0.09 3.47
CA SER A 837 11.99 -0.85 4.35
C SER A 837 10.50 -0.60 4.10
N ASN A 838 10.16 0.46 3.37
CA ASN A 838 8.79 0.87 3.15
C ASN A 838 8.08 -0.09 2.20
N ASP A 839 6.83 -0.37 2.53
CA ASP A 839 5.91 -1.11 1.66
C ASP A 839 5.61 -0.29 0.40
N ILE A 840 6.03 -0.81 -0.75
CA ILE A 840 5.87 -0.13 -2.03
C ILE A 840 4.41 -0.07 -2.48
N VAL A 841 3.52 -0.95 -1.99
CA VAL A 841 2.08 -0.89 -2.28
C VAL A 841 1.47 0.41 -1.78
N LYS A 842 1.96 0.93 -0.62
CA LYS A 842 1.50 2.22 -0.09
C LYS A 842 1.84 3.37 -1.02
N VAL A 843 3.03 3.31 -1.64
CA VAL A 843 3.52 4.34 -2.57
C VAL A 843 2.84 4.23 -3.92
N LEU A 844 2.77 3.03 -4.50
CA LEU A 844 2.20 2.79 -5.82
C LEU A 844 0.67 2.93 -5.81
N MET A 845 -0.01 2.35 -4.83
CA MET A 845 -1.47 2.21 -4.86
C MET A 845 -2.21 3.12 -3.88
N GLY A 846 -1.52 3.80 -2.95
CA GLY A 846 -2.14 4.71 -1.98
C GLY A 846 -3.04 4.01 -0.94
N ILE A 847 -2.96 2.68 -0.86
CA ILE A 847 -3.79 1.85 0.01
C ILE A 847 -3.05 1.63 1.32
N LYS A 848 -3.77 1.82 2.44
CA LYS A 848 -3.30 1.40 3.76
C LYS A 848 -4.36 0.55 4.44
N PRO A 849 -4.32 -0.79 4.34
CA PRO A 849 -5.08 -1.59 5.27
C PRO A 849 -4.50 -1.34 6.68
N PRO A 850 -5.33 -1.16 7.72
CA PRO A 850 -4.82 -1.01 9.07
C PRO A 850 -4.06 -2.28 9.47
N ILE A 851 -2.79 -2.13 9.87
CA ILE A 851 -1.89 -3.24 10.24
C ILE A 851 -2.50 -4.11 11.35
N GLU A 852 -3.30 -3.51 12.24
CA GLU A 852 -3.98 -4.18 13.35
C GLU A 852 -5.15 -5.09 12.92
N ALA A 853 -5.50 -5.11 11.62
CA ALA A 853 -6.61 -5.91 11.10
C ALA A 853 -6.33 -7.41 11.02
N VAL A 854 -5.09 -7.87 11.20
CA VAL A 854 -4.76 -9.31 11.17
C VAL A 854 -3.98 -9.70 12.41
N VAL A 855 -4.45 -10.75 13.09
CA VAL A 855 -3.77 -11.32 14.24
C VAL A 855 -2.79 -12.38 13.73
N VAL A 856 -1.49 -12.09 13.88
CA VAL A 856 -0.44 -13.05 13.55
C VAL A 856 -0.48 -14.18 14.57
N GLN A 857 -0.81 -15.38 14.10
CA GLN A 857 -0.85 -16.59 14.94
C GLN A 857 0.55 -17.22 15.04
N GLU A 858 0.86 -17.84 16.17
CA GLU A 858 2.09 -18.61 16.34
C GLU A 858 2.03 -19.86 15.45
N LEU A 859 3.00 -20.02 14.54
CA LEU A 859 3.10 -21.18 13.66
C LEU A 859 3.72 -22.35 14.42
N GLU A 860 2.89 -23.27 14.86
CA GLU A 860 3.33 -24.49 15.50
C GLU A 860 2.98 -25.71 14.64
N HIS A 861 3.82 -26.75 14.73
CA HIS A 861 3.47 -28.04 14.15
C HIS A 861 2.42 -28.71 15.04
N TYR A 862 1.15 -28.53 14.68
CA TYR A 862 0.03 -29.09 15.41
C TYR A 862 -0.13 -30.59 15.12
N PRO A 863 -0.25 -31.46 16.14
CA PRO A 863 -0.58 -32.86 15.94
C PRO A 863 -2.01 -33.02 15.40
N PRO A 864 -2.33 -34.10 14.66
CA PRO A 864 -3.67 -34.31 14.13
C PRO A 864 -4.71 -34.59 15.22
N ALA A 865 -5.93 -34.08 15.01
CA ALA A 865 -7.11 -34.46 15.80
C ALA A 865 -7.66 -35.80 15.33
N LYS A 866 -8.35 -36.54 16.19
CA LYS A 866 -9.10 -37.73 15.76
C LYS A 866 -10.40 -37.33 15.06
N THR A 867 -10.88 -38.21 14.20
CA THR A 867 -12.15 -38.02 13.49
C THR A 867 -13.35 -38.23 14.42
N LEU A 868 -14.43 -37.50 14.14
CA LEU A 868 -15.72 -37.69 14.79
C LEU A 868 -16.32 -39.05 14.39
N LYS A 869 -16.97 -39.70 15.34
CA LYS A 869 -17.72 -40.94 15.10
C LYS A 869 -19.16 -40.61 14.71
N ARG A 870 -19.55 -40.96 13.47
CA ARG A 870 -20.93 -40.87 12.99
C ARG A 870 -21.87 -41.70 13.86
N TYR A 871 -23.09 -41.19 14.08
CA TYR A 871 -24.14 -41.94 14.72
C TYR A 871 -24.77 -42.94 13.74
N ASP A 872 -24.94 -44.19 14.18
CA ASP A 872 -25.45 -45.27 13.33
C ASP A 872 -26.90 -45.03 12.85
N GLY A 873 -27.65 -44.16 13.54
CA GLY A 873 -29.01 -43.77 13.18
C GLY A 873 -29.11 -42.60 12.19
N ASN A 874 -28.01 -42.20 11.54
CA ASN A 874 -28.03 -41.13 10.55
C ASN A 874 -28.68 -41.58 9.22
N PRO A 875 -29.30 -40.65 8.45
CA PRO A 875 -29.57 -39.25 8.80
C PRO A 875 -30.69 -39.15 9.84
N ILE A 876 -30.58 -38.18 10.77
CA ILE A 876 -31.57 -37.99 11.85
C ILE A 876 -32.74 -37.10 11.43
N LEU A 877 -32.57 -36.25 10.42
CA LEU A 877 -33.65 -35.47 9.80
C LEU A 877 -33.54 -35.55 8.29
N MET A 878 -34.67 -35.85 7.66
CA MET A 878 -34.90 -35.81 6.21
C MET A 878 -36.06 -34.85 5.89
N PRO A 879 -36.12 -34.31 4.65
CA PRO A 879 -37.25 -33.51 4.19
C PRO A 879 -38.58 -34.26 4.30
N ILE A 880 -39.64 -33.56 4.70
CA ILE A 880 -41.01 -34.11 4.75
C ILE A 880 -41.79 -33.50 3.60
N LYS A 881 -42.11 -34.32 2.58
CA LYS A 881 -42.69 -33.83 1.31
C LYS A 881 -44.04 -33.15 1.49
N GLU A 882 -44.79 -33.54 2.52
CA GLU A 882 -46.11 -33.01 2.86
C GLU A 882 -46.04 -31.61 3.51
N HIS A 883 -44.90 -31.23 4.07
CA HIS A 883 -44.71 -29.91 4.68
C HIS A 883 -44.20 -28.91 3.64
N TRP A 884 -45.05 -27.97 3.24
CA TRP A 884 -44.78 -27.03 2.15
C TRP A 884 -43.46 -26.23 2.28
N TRP A 885 -43.01 -26.00 3.51
CA TRP A 885 -41.86 -25.15 3.85
C TRP A 885 -40.53 -25.91 4.04
N GLU A 886 -40.57 -27.24 4.13
CA GLU A 886 -39.38 -28.11 4.31
C GLU A 886 -39.38 -29.30 3.35
N SER A 887 -40.20 -29.23 2.30
CA SER A 887 -40.45 -30.33 1.37
C SER A 887 -39.27 -30.68 0.48
N LYS A 888 -38.34 -29.73 0.23
CA LYS A 888 -37.16 -29.97 -0.60
C LYS A 888 -35.97 -30.40 0.25
N TYR A 889 -35.56 -29.57 1.21
CA TYR A 889 -34.31 -29.78 1.95
C TYR A 889 -34.44 -29.40 3.42
N VAL A 890 -33.70 -30.13 4.27
CA VAL A 890 -33.49 -29.80 5.69
C VAL A 890 -31.99 -29.81 5.95
N LEU A 891 -31.44 -28.71 6.42
CA LEU A 891 -30.01 -28.47 6.45
C LEU A 891 -29.62 -27.66 7.68
N ASN A 892 -28.33 -27.69 8.01
CA ASN A 892 -27.63 -26.72 8.86
C ASN A 892 -28.41 -26.31 10.13
N ALA A 893 -28.29 -27.10 11.19
CA ALA A 893 -29.01 -26.87 12.44
C ALA A 893 -28.14 -26.24 13.54
N ALA A 894 -28.67 -25.19 14.17
CA ALA A 894 -28.23 -24.79 15.50
C ALA A 894 -28.64 -25.88 16.49
N ALA A 895 -27.84 -26.08 17.53
CA ALA A 895 -28.17 -27.00 18.61
C ALA A 895 -27.89 -26.34 19.95
N PHE A 896 -28.81 -26.44 20.90
CA PHE A 896 -28.59 -26.02 22.28
C PHE A 896 -29.30 -26.98 23.24
N ARG A 897 -28.75 -27.12 24.44
CA ARG A 897 -29.27 -28.01 25.49
C ARG A 897 -30.02 -27.18 26.52
N LEU A 898 -31.19 -27.66 26.92
CA LEU A 898 -31.89 -27.22 28.13
C LEU A 898 -32.20 -28.50 28.91
N GLU A 899 -31.59 -28.66 30.07
CA GLU A 899 -31.71 -29.86 30.90
C GLU A 899 -31.35 -31.15 30.11
N ASP A 900 -32.27 -32.12 30.07
CA ASP A 900 -32.05 -33.43 29.45
C ASP A 900 -32.23 -33.43 27.92
N LYS A 901 -32.77 -32.35 27.34
CA LYS A 901 -33.12 -32.27 25.91
C LYS A 901 -32.17 -31.41 25.11
N VAL A 902 -32.01 -31.77 23.83
CA VAL A 902 -31.32 -30.94 22.84
C VAL A 902 -32.33 -30.45 21.80
N TYR A 903 -32.36 -29.14 21.62
CA TYR A 903 -33.24 -28.44 20.69
C TYR A 903 -32.44 -28.09 19.43
N LEU A 904 -33.00 -28.46 18.28
CA LEU A 904 -32.42 -28.22 16.96
C LEU A 904 -33.24 -27.17 16.22
N LEU A 905 -32.66 -25.99 16.02
CA LEU A 905 -33.19 -24.99 15.10
C LEU A 905 -32.57 -25.22 13.73
N TYR A 906 -33.29 -25.87 12.83
CA TYR A 906 -32.75 -26.28 11.53
C TYR A 906 -33.24 -25.40 10.40
N ARG A 907 -32.38 -25.14 9.41
CA ARG A 907 -32.78 -24.50 8.16
C ARG A 907 -33.60 -25.49 7.34
N ALA A 908 -34.71 -25.02 6.82
CA ALA A 908 -35.59 -25.76 5.92
C ALA A 908 -35.81 -24.97 4.64
N PHE A 909 -35.89 -25.67 3.52
CA PHE A 909 -36.15 -25.09 2.21
C PHE A 909 -37.35 -25.77 1.56
N GLY A 910 -38.36 -24.97 1.23
CA GLY A 910 -39.61 -25.42 0.64
C GLY A 910 -39.62 -25.36 -0.89
N ASN A 911 -40.71 -25.83 -1.48
CA ASN A 911 -40.92 -25.72 -2.92
C ASN A 911 -41.06 -24.27 -3.42
N ASP A 912 -41.38 -23.35 -2.50
CA ASP A 912 -41.47 -21.90 -2.72
C ASP A 912 -40.10 -21.20 -2.74
N GLU A 913 -39.01 -21.96 -2.56
CA GLU A 913 -37.63 -21.48 -2.65
C GLU A 913 -37.27 -20.41 -1.60
N ILE A 914 -37.82 -20.55 -0.40
CA ILE A 914 -37.57 -19.66 0.73
C ILE A 914 -37.06 -20.48 1.92
N SER A 915 -35.90 -20.08 2.48
CA SER A 915 -35.36 -20.69 3.69
C SER A 915 -36.07 -20.20 4.95
N ARG A 916 -36.41 -21.13 5.86
CA ARG A 916 -37.07 -20.87 7.16
C ARG A 916 -36.41 -21.69 8.26
N ILE A 917 -36.69 -21.37 9.52
CA ILE A 917 -36.17 -22.14 10.66
C ILE A 917 -37.28 -23.03 11.24
N GLY A 918 -37.01 -24.33 11.31
CA GLY A 918 -37.82 -25.35 11.97
C GLY A 918 -37.30 -25.70 13.35
N LEU A 919 -38.13 -26.41 14.14
CA LEU A 919 -37.74 -26.93 15.45
C LEU A 919 -37.92 -28.45 15.53
N ALA A 920 -36.85 -29.14 15.89
CA ALA A 920 -36.85 -30.53 16.33
C ALA A 920 -36.26 -30.65 17.74
N ILE A 921 -36.77 -31.57 18.53
CA ILE A 921 -36.30 -31.85 19.89
C ILE A 921 -35.76 -33.27 19.90
N THR A 922 -34.62 -33.47 20.55
CA THR A 922 -33.95 -34.78 20.63
C THR A 922 -33.55 -35.11 22.07
N ASP A 923 -33.36 -36.40 22.35
CA ASP A 923 -32.70 -36.90 23.56
C ASP A 923 -31.15 -36.82 23.49
N GLY A 924 -30.63 -36.08 22.51
CA GLY A 924 -29.22 -36.06 22.10
C GLY A 924 -28.91 -36.94 20.89
N TYR A 925 -29.73 -37.97 20.62
CA TYR A 925 -29.48 -38.92 19.53
C TYR A 925 -30.68 -39.10 18.59
N ARG A 926 -31.87 -39.34 19.15
CA ARG A 926 -33.11 -39.58 18.42
C ARG A 926 -34.00 -38.36 18.50
N VAL A 927 -34.67 -38.05 17.40
CA VAL A 927 -35.70 -37.01 17.36
C VAL A 927 -36.93 -37.51 18.11
N ILE A 928 -37.28 -36.84 19.21
CA ILE A 928 -38.45 -37.15 20.03
C ILE A 928 -39.67 -36.33 19.60
N GLU A 929 -39.45 -35.14 19.04
CA GLU A 929 -40.51 -34.28 18.53
C GLU A 929 -39.99 -33.43 17.36
N ARG A 930 -40.85 -33.16 16.36
CA ARG A 930 -40.60 -32.22 15.27
C ARG A 930 -41.88 -31.45 14.97
N LEU A 931 -41.80 -30.12 14.94
CA LEU A 931 -42.99 -29.29 14.71
C LEU A 931 -43.43 -29.29 13.24
N LYS A 932 -44.73 -29.15 13.01
CA LYS A 932 -45.32 -29.13 11.65
C LYS A 932 -45.15 -27.79 10.92
N ASN A 933 -44.97 -26.71 11.67
CA ASN A 933 -44.83 -25.34 11.15
C ASN A 933 -43.45 -24.78 11.53
N PRO A 934 -42.91 -23.84 10.73
CA PRO A 934 -41.65 -23.16 11.06
C PRO A 934 -41.82 -22.32 12.34
N VAL A 935 -40.73 -22.13 13.07
CA VAL A 935 -40.66 -21.31 14.29
C VAL A 935 -40.06 -19.92 14.06
N PHE A 936 -39.49 -19.69 12.88
CA PHE A 936 -39.01 -18.38 12.45
C PHE A 936 -39.09 -18.27 10.92
N ILE A 937 -39.70 -17.20 10.42
CA ILE A 937 -39.95 -16.95 8.98
C ILE A 937 -39.44 -15.57 8.56
N PRO A 938 -39.15 -15.34 7.27
CA PRO A 938 -38.82 -14.00 6.77
C PRO A 938 -39.92 -12.95 7.02
N GLU A 939 -39.53 -11.77 7.49
CA GLU A 939 -40.42 -10.60 7.66
C GLU A 939 -39.86 -9.31 7.07
N THR A 940 -38.54 -9.20 6.87
CA THR A 940 -37.92 -7.99 6.32
C THR A 940 -37.51 -8.15 4.85
N GLU A 941 -37.29 -7.03 4.14
CA GLU A 941 -36.78 -7.06 2.76
C GLU A 941 -35.43 -7.79 2.66
N GLN A 942 -34.60 -7.69 3.70
CA GLN A 942 -33.29 -8.35 3.74
C GLN A 942 -33.39 -9.88 3.90
N GLU A 943 -34.56 -10.39 4.30
CA GLU A 943 -34.84 -11.81 4.52
C GLU A 943 -35.66 -12.42 3.37
N LYS A 944 -35.96 -11.65 2.31
CA LYS A 944 -36.93 -12.02 1.26
C LYS A 944 -36.75 -13.40 0.64
N LYS A 945 -35.50 -13.90 0.58
CA LYS A 945 -35.15 -15.25 0.09
C LYS A 945 -34.85 -16.25 1.21
N GLY A 946 -34.76 -15.80 2.45
CA GLY A 946 -34.84 -16.67 3.62
C GLY A 946 -34.02 -16.22 4.82
N CYS A 947 -34.26 -16.93 5.92
CA CYS A 947 -33.42 -16.92 7.13
C CYS A 947 -32.63 -18.23 7.16
N GLU A 948 -31.30 -18.15 7.09
CA GLU A 948 -30.44 -19.31 6.82
C GLU A 948 -29.44 -19.57 7.94
N ASP A 949 -29.11 -20.86 8.11
CA ASP A 949 -27.99 -21.38 8.90
C ASP A 949 -27.90 -20.75 10.31
N PRO A 950 -28.90 -21.00 11.19
CA PRO A 950 -28.95 -20.38 12.51
C PRO A 950 -27.83 -20.91 13.42
N ARG A 951 -27.27 -20.04 14.26
CA ARG A 951 -26.34 -20.38 15.36
C ARG A 951 -26.87 -19.76 16.64
N VAL A 952 -26.83 -20.50 17.74
CA VAL A 952 -27.50 -20.12 18.99
C VAL A 952 -26.55 -20.16 20.17
N VAL A 953 -26.69 -19.17 21.05
CA VAL A 953 -26.17 -19.20 22.42
C VAL A 953 -27.27 -18.80 23.40
N ILE A 954 -27.14 -19.25 24.64
CA ILE A 954 -28.00 -18.80 25.74
C ILE A 954 -27.26 -17.67 26.44
N LEU A 955 -27.89 -16.51 26.57
CA LEU A 955 -27.31 -15.33 27.19
C LEU A 955 -28.41 -14.56 27.94
N ASN A 956 -28.20 -14.31 29.24
CA ASN A 956 -29.14 -13.59 30.11
C ASN A 956 -30.58 -14.16 30.04
N ASP A 957 -30.72 -15.48 30.15
CA ASP A 957 -32.01 -16.21 30.06
C ASP A 957 -32.79 -16.01 28.73
N GLU A 958 -32.13 -15.47 27.70
CA GLU A 958 -32.63 -15.42 26.32
C GLU A 958 -31.83 -16.39 25.42
N ILE A 959 -32.55 -17.03 24.50
CA ILE A 959 -31.98 -17.75 23.36
C ILE A 959 -31.65 -16.68 22.31
N PHE A 960 -30.36 -16.49 22.06
CA PHE A 960 -29.85 -15.52 21.11
C PHE A 960 -29.43 -16.24 19.82
N MET A 961 -30.08 -15.91 18.71
CA MET A 961 -29.86 -16.54 17.41
C MET A 961 -29.20 -15.56 16.44
N PHE A 962 -28.04 -15.93 15.92
CA PHE A 962 -27.44 -15.32 14.73
C PHE A 962 -27.81 -16.14 13.49
N TYR A 963 -28.17 -15.48 12.41
CA TYR A 963 -28.56 -16.14 11.16
C TYR A 963 -28.18 -15.29 9.95
N THR A 964 -28.15 -15.91 8.78
CA THR A 964 -27.96 -15.20 7.52
C THR A 964 -29.32 -14.75 6.99
N ALA A 965 -29.53 -13.44 6.89
CA ALA A 965 -30.63 -12.83 6.15
C ALA A 965 -30.24 -12.71 4.68
N TYR A 966 -31.01 -13.34 3.78
CA TYR A 966 -30.74 -13.34 2.35
C TYR A 966 -31.91 -12.72 1.58
N ASP A 967 -31.62 -11.71 0.76
CA ASP A 967 -32.62 -11.02 -0.06
C ASP A 967 -32.64 -11.49 -1.53
N GLY A 968 -31.71 -12.36 -1.92
CA GLY A 968 -31.50 -12.82 -3.30
C GLY A 968 -30.33 -12.15 -4.03
N VAL A 969 -29.77 -11.08 -3.46
CA VAL A 969 -28.66 -10.30 -4.02
C VAL A 969 -27.48 -10.24 -3.06
N VAL A 970 -27.72 -10.07 -1.75
CA VAL A 970 -26.69 -9.98 -0.71
C VAL A 970 -27.08 -10.87 0.48
N ALA A 971 -26.11 -11.61 1.01
CA ALA A 971 -26.25 -12.32 2.27
C ALA A 971 -25.64 -11.51 3.42
N GLN A 972 -26.40 -11.28 4.48
CA GLN A 972 -26.02 -10.43 5.59
C GLN A 972 -26.27 -11.11 6.93
N ILE A 973 -25.51 -10.76 7.96
CA ILE A 973 -25.71 -11.29 9.31
C ILE A 973 -26.81 -10.51 10.03
N ALA A 974 -27.81 -11.23 10.54
CA ALA A 974 -28.87 -10.72 11.38
C ALA A 974 -28.89 -11.45 12.74
N ALA A 975 -29.55 -10.84 13.72
CA ALA A 975 -29.77 -11.46 15.02
C ALA A 975 -31.22 -11.33 15.49
N ALA A 976 -31.66 -12.32 16.26
CA ALA A 976 -32.95 -12.33 16.95
C ALA A 976 -32.80 -12.97 18.35
N SER A 977 -33.67 -12.61 19.29
CA SER A 977 -33.73 -13.28 20.60
C SER A 977 -35.15 -13.58 21.07
N ILE A 978 -35.29 -14.60 21.90
CA ILE A 978 -36.54 -14.99 22.59
C ILE A 978 -36.18 -15.44 24.01
N SER A 979 -37.04 -15.19 25.00
CA SER A 979 -36.80 -15.71 26.35
C SER A 979 -36.91 -17.24 26.36
N ILE A 980 -36.17 -17.91 27.25
CA ILE A 980 -36.30 -19.38 27.40
C ILE A 980 -37.74 -19.75 27.77
N GLU A 981 -38.40 -18.95 28.62
CA GLU A 981 -39.79 -19.15 29.03
C GLU A 981 -40.76 -19.12 27.83
N ASP A 982 -40.71 -18.06 27.02
CA ASP A 982 -41.56 -17.93 25.83
C ASP A 982 -41.28 -19.06 24.83
N PHE A 983 -40.01 -19.43 24.64
CA PHE A 983 -39.62 -20.51 23.75
C PHE A 983 -40.17 -21.87 24.20
N LEU A 984 -40.06 -22.20 25.50
CA LEU A 984 -40.60 -23.44 26.06
C LEU A 984 -42.13 -23.46 26.05
N ASN A 985 -42.78 -22.30 26.21
CA ASN A 985 -44.23 -22.13 26.05
C ASN A 985 -44.69 -22.18 24.58
N ARG A 986 -43.76 -22.23 23.62
CA ARG A 986 -44.02 -22.25 22.17
C ARG A 986 -44.63 -20.96 21.63
N ASP A 987 -44.40 -19.84 22.30
CA ASP A 987 -44.84 -18.50 21.90
C ASP A 987 -43.86 -17.89 20.88
N PHE A 988 -43.66 -18.57 19.74
CA PHE A 988 -42.63 -18.20 18.75
C PHE A 988 -42.87 -16.82 18.11
N ASP A 989 -44.10 -16.28 18.14
CA ASP A 989 -44.38 -14.91 17.70
C ASP A 989 -43.66 -13.84 18.55
N ARG A 990 -43.09 -14.22 19.70
CA ARG A 990 -42.31 -13.32 20.58
C ARG A 990 -40.84 -13.19 20.22
N TRP A 991 -40.37 -13.77 19.11
CA TRP A 991 -39.03 -13.51 18.60
C TRP A 991 -38.81 -12.01 18.38
N LYS A 992 -37.77 -11.45 19.00
CA LYS A 992 -37.36 -10.05 18.86
C LYS A 992 -36.23 -9.96 17.86
N ARG A 993 -36.51 -9.54 16.63
CA ARG A 993 -35.46 -9.18 15.65
C ARG A 993 -34.65 -7.99 16.17
N LYS A 994 -33.34 -8.15 16.23
CA LYS A 994 -32.40 -7.09 16.68
C LYS A 994 -31.91 -6.23 15.51
N GLY A 995 -31.97 -6.75 14.29
CA GLY A 995 -31.49 -6.10 13.07
C GLY A 995 -30.21 -6.72 12.54
N LEU A 996 -29.60 -6.06 11.54
CA LEU A 996 -28.35 -6.50 10.92
C LEU A 996 -27.13 -6.14 11.78
N ALA A 997 -26.19 -7.07 11.93
CA ALA A 997 -24.92 -6.80 12.61
C ALA A 997 -24.00 -5.91 11.76
N PHE A 998 -23.88 -6.23 10.46
CA PHE A 998 -23.04 -5.51 9.50
C PHE A 998 -23.84 -5.15 8.23
N PRO A 999 -24.67 -4.09 8.29
CA PRO A 999 -25.45 -3.66 7.13
C PRO A 999 -24.62 -3.41 5.87
N ASN A 1000 -25.15 -3.84 4.73
CA ASN A 1000 -24.59 -3.70 3.37
C ASN A 1000 -23.25 -4.42 3.16
N LEU A 1001 -22.93 -5.41 3.99
CA LEU A 1001 -21.72 -6.22 3.87
C LEU A 1001 -22.09 -7.67 3.56
N TRP A 1002 -21.48 -8.24 2.52
CA TRP A 1002 -21.62 -9.67 2.25
C TRP A 1002 -20.88 -10.46 3.33
N ASP A 1003 -21.62 -11.10 4.23
CA ASP A 1003 -21.10 -11.70 5.44
C ASP A 1003 -21.99 -12.86 5.89
N LYS A 1004 -21.40 -13.91 6.47
CA LYS A 1004 -22.13 -15.08 6.99
C LYS A 1004 -21.39 -15.69 8.19
N ASP A 1005 -21.89 -16.82 8.66
CA ASP A 1005 -21.21 -17.68 9.65
C ASP A 1005 -20.93 -16.98 10.98
N ALA A 1006 -21.87 -16.13 11.41
CA ALA A 1006 -21.76 -15.43 12.67
C ALA A 1006 -22.04 -16.36 13.85
N ILE A 1007 -21.16 -16.32 14.84
CA ILE A 1007 -21.34 -16.93 16.16
C ILE A 1007 -21.04 -15.89 17.24
N LEU A 1008 -21.84 -15.89 18.30
CA LEU A 1008 -21.60 -15.10 19.51
C LEU A 1008 -20.93 -16.02 20.55
N PHE A 1009 -19.97 -15.50 21.31
CA PHE A 1009 -19.45 -16.21 22.48
C PHE A 1009 -20.50 -16.23 23.61
N PRO A 1010 -20.65 -17.34 24.35
CA PRO A 1010 -21.75 -17.51 25.30
C PRO A 1010 -21.61 -16.66 26.59
N GLU A 1011 -20.50 -15.96 26.76
CA GLU A 1011 -20.28 -15.02 27.86
C GLU A 1011 -19.41 -13.83 27.40
N LYS A 1012 -19.41 -12.75 28.19
CA LYS A 1012 -18.47 -11.66 27.99
C LYS A 1012 -17.05 -12.11 28.34
N ILE A 1013 -16.09 -11.77 27.48
CA ILE A 1013 -14.65 -11.97 27.74
C ILE A 1013 -14.01 -10.60 27.98
N ASN A 1014 -13.41 -10.40 29.16
CA ASN A 1014 -12.86 -9.11 29.59
C ASN A 1014 -13.84 -7.92 29.40
N ASP A 1015 -15.11 -8.10 29.80
CA ASP A 1015 -16.21 -7.13 29.65
C ASP A 1015 -16.64 -6.83 28.20
N HIS A 1016 -16.23 -7.64 27.22
CA HIS A 1016 -16.64 -7.50 25.82
C HIS A 1016 -17.46 -8.70 25.36
N TYR A 1017 -18.53 -8.42 24.60
CA TYR A 1017 -19.15 -9.37 23.69
C TYR A 1017 -18.21 -9.61 22.52
N VAL A 1018 -18.09 -10.87 22.11
CA VAL A 1018 -17.19 -11.30 21.04
C VAL A 1018 -17.99 -12.07 20.00
N ILE A 1019 -17.87 -11.67 18.75
CA ILE A 1019 -18.46 -12.37 17.60
C ILE A 1019 -17.33 -12.89 16.71
N TYR A 1020 -17.44 -14.14 16.26
CA TYR A 1020 -16.76 -14.55 15.02
C TYR A 1020 -17.74 -14.52 13.87
N HIS A 1021 -17.28 -14.05 12.72
CA HIS A 1021 -18.07 -13.96 11.49
C HIS A 1021 -17.16 -14.15 10.27
N ARG A 1022 -17.71 -14.14 9.05
CA ARG A 1022 -16.94 -14.42 7.84
C ARG A 1022 -17.29 -13.47 6.70
N ILE A 1023 -16.42 -12.47 6.57
CA ILE A 1023 -16.17 -11.83 5.28
C ILE A 1023 -15.26 -12.78 4.50
N GLU A 1024 -15.87 -13.52 3.55
CA GLU A 1024 -15.20 -14.56 2.76
C GLU A 1024 -13.87 -14.02 2.20
N PRO A 1025 -12.73 -14.73 2.30
CA PRO A 1025 -12.61 -16.15 2.65
C PRO A 1025 -12.27 -16.44 4.12
N SER A 1026 -12.18 -15.42 4.99
CA SER A 1026 -11.53 -15.52 6.31
C SER A 1026 -12.51 -15.43 7.47
N ILE A 1027 -12.12 -15.96 8.63
CA ILE A 1027 -12.84 -15.76 9.89
C ILE A 1027 -12.33 -14.48 10.55
N TRP A 1028 -13.28 -13.59 10.81
CA TRP A 1028 -13.10 -12.33 11.49
C TRP A 1028 -13.63 -12.42 12.92
N MET A 1029 -13.01 -11.64 13.81
CA MET A 1029 -13.47 -11.38 15.15
C MET A 1029 -13.86 -9.92 15.27
N ALA A 1030 -14.99 -9.67 15.94
CA ALA A 1030 -15.46 -8.34 16.30
C ALA A 1030 -15.75 -8.29 17.81
N CYS A 1031 -15.26 -7.26 18.49
CA CYS A 1031 -15.44 -7.07 19.93
C CYS A 1031 -16.24 -5.78 20.24
N SER A 1032 -17.08 -5.83 21.27
CA SER A 1032 -17.84 -4.65 21.73
C SER A 1032 -18.24 -4.79 23.19
N LYS A 1033 -18.28 -3.67 23.95
CA LYS A 1033 -18.81 -3.65 25.33
C LYS A 1033 -20.34 -3.80 25.38
N GLU A 1034 -21.00 -3.40 24.30
CA GLU A 1034 -22.46 -3.41 24.15
C GLU A 1034 -22.86 -4.33 22.99
N LEU A 1035 -23.92 -5.12 23.19
CA LEU A 1035 -24.48 -5.98 22.16
C LEU A 1035 -25.48 -5.16 21.33
N SER A 1036 -24.97 -4.43 20.35
CA SER A 1036 -25.76 -3.53 19.49
C SER A 1036 -25.84 -4.00 18.03
N PHE A 1037 -26.91 -3.62 17.35
CA PHE A 1037 -27.16 -3.89 15.94
C PHE A 1037 -27.59 -2.57 15.27
N PRO A 1038 -26.75 -1.97 14.40
CA PRO A 1038 -25.47 -2.46 13.90
C PRO A 1038 -24.37 -2.55 14.97
N TRP A 1039 -23.40 -3.43 14.72
CA TRP A 1039 -22.22 -3.60 15.56
C TRP A 1039 -21.29 -2.38 15.47
N PRO A 1040 -20.54 -2.03 16.52
CA PRO A 1040 -19.63 -0.88 16.49
C PRO A 1040 -18.50 -0.97 15.43
N ARG A 1041 -18.12 0.20 14.92
CA ARG A 1041 -17.06 0.41 13.91
C ARG A 1041 -15.69 0.46 14.61
N GLY A 1042 -15.12 -0.70 14.94
CA GLY A 1042 -13.79 -0.81 15.55
C GLY A 1042 -13.52 -2.21 16.11
N ASP A 1043 -12.24 -2.54 16.30
CA ASP A 1043 -11.77 -3.84 16.83
C ASP A 1043 -12.23 -5.05 16.02
N HIS A 1044 -12.20 -4.91 14.69
CA HIS A 1044 -12.42 -5.99 13.72
C HIS A 1044 -11.08 -6.55 13.29
N LYS A 1045 -10.89 -7.86 13.44
CA LYS A 1045 -9.62 -8.52 13.13
C LYS A 1045 -9.83 -9.84 12.42
N ILE A 1046 -9.09 -10.10 11.35
CA ILE A 1046 -8.91 -11.45 10.82
C ILE A 1046 -8.08 -12.23 11.84
N ILE A 1047 -8.69 -13.26 12.42
CA ILE A 1047 -8.02 -14.16 13.35
C ILE A 1047 -7.50 -15.41 12.66
N MET A 1048 -8.12 -15.78 11.53
CA MET A 1048 -7.79 -16.97 10.77
C MET A 1048 -8.18 -16.78 9.32
N GLY A 1049 -7.25 -17.07 8.40
CA GLY A 1049 -7.53 -17.20 6.97
C GLY A 1049 -7.42 -18.64 6.46
N PRO A 1050 -7.78 -18.87 5.19
CA PRO A 1050 -7.54 -20.14 4.51
C PRO A 1050 -6.06 -20.48 4.50
N ARG A 1051 -5.72 -21.78 4.57
CA ARG A 1051 -4.32 -22.22 4.50
C ARG A 1051 -3.81 -22.27 3.06
N ALA A 1052 -2.51 -22.16 2.88
CA ALA A 1052 -1.89 -22.23 1.57
C ALA A 1052 -2.04 -23.62 0.90
N GLY A 1053 -2.01 -23.63 -0.44
CA GLY A 1053 -1.83 -24.83 -1.27
C GLY A 1053 -2.95 -25.88 -1.19
N MET A 1054 -2.57 -27.14 -1.03
CA MET A 1054 -3.44 -28.32 -1.16
C MET A 1054 -4.12 -28.72 0.17
N MET A 1055 -4.10 -27.86 1.17
CA MET A 1055 -4.79 -28.13 2.44
C MET A 1055 -6.31 -28.16 2.24
N TRP A 1056 -7.01 -28.90 3.09
CA TRP A 1056 -8.46 -29.13 2.96
C TRP A 1056 -9.33 -27.88 3.20
N ASP A 1057 -8.74 -26.79 3.70
CA ASP A 1057 -9.37 -25.52 4.03
C ASP A 1057 -8.66 -24.33 3.37
N SER A 1058 -8.19 -24.52 2.13
CA SER A 1058 -7.36 -23.56 1.40
C SER A 1058 -8.12 -22.53 0.57
N LEU A 1059 -9.39 -22.77 0.24
CA LEU A 1059 -10.20 -21.83 -0.54
C LEU A 1059 -10.92 -20.83 0.37
N LYS A 1060 -11.68 -21.33 1.35
CA LYS A 1060 -12.40 -20.51 2.32
C LYS A 1060 -12.71 -21.28 3.60
N ILE A 1061 -12.89 -20.53 4.67
CA ILE A 1061 -13.22 -21.05 6.00
C ILE A 1061 -14.34 -20.23 6.63
N GLY A 1062 -15.08 -20.81 7.57
CA GLY A 1062 -16.11 -20.10 8.32
C GLY A 1062 -16.41 -20.78 9.65
N ALA A 1063 -16.93 -20.00 10.61
CA ALA A 1063 -17.32 -20.56 11.89
C ALA A 1063 -18.51 -21.52 11.71
N GLY A 1064 -18.44 -22.67 12.38
CA GLY A 1064 -19.50 -23.66 12.34
C GLY A 1064 -20.44 -23.49 13.53
N ALA A 1065 -20.16 -24.28 14.57
CA ALA A 1065 -20.92 -24.29 15.82
C ALA A 1065 -20.49 -23.17 16.78
N GLN A 1066 -21.35 -22.88 17.75
CA GLN A 1066 -21.04 -21.97 18.84
C GLN A 1066 -19.82 -22.44 19.67
N PRO A 1067 -19.06 -21.52 20.31
CA PRO A 1067 -17.91 -21.90 21.12
C PRO A 1067 -18.31 -22.74 22.34
N ILE A 1068 -17.62 -23.86 22.57
CA ILE A 1068 -17.81 -24.72 23.75
C ILE A 1068 -16.65 -24.48 24.71
N LYS A 1069 -16.96 -24.12 25.96
CA LYS A 1069 -15.93 -23.86 26.98
C LYS A 1069 -15.34 -25.19 27.47
N THR A 1070 -14.02 -25.31 27.42
CA THR A 1070 -13.29 -26.45 27.98
C THR A 1070 -12.25 -25.95 28.99
N ARG A 1071 -11.69 -26.84 29.79
CA ARG A 1071 -10.59 -26.48 30.70
C ARG A 1071 -9.32 -25.97 29.98
N TYR A 1072 -9.21 -26.17 28.67
CA TYR A 1072 -8.04 -25.81 27.85
C TYR A 1072 -8.23 -24.53 27.03
N GLY A 1073 -9.46 -24.06 26.84
CA GLY A 1073 -9.79 -23.04 25.84
C GLY A 1073 -11.23 -23.12 25.35
N TRP A 1074 -11.60 -22.15 24.51
CA TRP A 1074 -12.84 -22.19 23.72
C TRP A 1074 -12.67 -23.12 22.54
N LEU A 1075 -13.38 -24.24 22.52
CA LEU A 1075 -13.36 -25.19 21.43
C LEU A 1075 -14.41 -24.82 20.39
N LEU A 1076 -14.00 -24.61 19.14
CA LEU A 1076 -14.90 -24.29 18.04
C LEU A 1076 -14.72 -25.28 16.91
N ILE A 1077 -15.83 -25.74 16.35
CA ILE A 1077 -15.85 -26.52 15.11
C ILE A 1077 -16.08 -25.54 13.97
N TYR A 1078 -15.17 -25.52 13.01
CA TYR A 1078 -15.23 -24.66 11.84
C TYR A 1078 -15.32 -25.52 10.57
N HIS A 1079 -15.82 -24.94 9.48
CA HIS A 1079 -15.77 -25.59 8.17
C HIS A 1079 -14.64 -25.00 7.33
N GLY A 1080 -14.09 -25.85 6.47
CA GLY A 1080 -13.09 -25.48 5.49
C GLY A 1080 -13.44 -26.09 4.13
N VAL A 1081 -13.10 -25.33 3.09
CA VAL A 1081 -13.35 -25.68 1.70
C VAL A 1081 -12.03 -25.67 0.95
N ASP A 1082 -11.79 -26.67 0.12
CA ASP A 1082 -10.65 -26.72 -0.80
C ASP A 1082 -11.05 -26.25 -2.21
N HIS A 1083 -10.08 -26.22 -3.13
CA HIS A 1083 -10.31 -25.85 -4.52
C HIS A 1083 -11.14 -26.87 -5.32
N GLU A 1084 -11.39 -28.07 -4.76
CA GLU A 1084 -12.31 -29.07 -5.31
C GLU A 1084 -13.76 -28.87 -4.82
N LEU A 1085 -14.00 -27.78 -4.06
CA LEU A 1085 -15.29 -27.41 -3.47
C LEU A 1085 -15.82 -28.44 -2.47
N VAL A 1086 -14.95 -29.20 -1.80
CA VAL A 1086 -15.34 -30.17 -0.77
C VAL A 1086 -15.36 -29.49 0.59
N TYR A 1087 -16.53 -29.47 1.25
CA TYR A 1087 -16.69 -28.91 2.60
C TYR A 1087 -16.44 -29.97 3.65
N ARG A 1088 -15.49 -29.69 4.56
CA ARG A 1088 -15.13 -30.56 5.68
C ARG A 1088 -15.16 -29.78 6.98
N LEU A 1089 -15.22 -30.49 8.11
CA LEU A 1089 -15.15 -29.88 9.44
C LEU A 1089 -13.76 -30.07 10.05
N GLY A 1090 -13.28 -29.04 10.74
CA GLY A 1090 -12.08 -29.07 11.59
C GLY A 1090 -12.35 -28.42 12.94
N VAL A 1091 -11.31 -28.31 13.77
CA VAL A 1091 -11.42 -27.74 15.10
C VAL A 1091 -10.35 -26.68 15.34
N ILE A 1092 -10.76 -25.59 16.00
CA ILE A 1092 -9.86 -24.60 16.58
C ILE A 1092 -10.08 -24.50 18.08
N LEU A 1093 -9.01 -24.17 18.80
CA LEU A 1093 -9.05 -23.85 20.23
C LEU A 1093 -8.57 -22.40 20.40
N ALA A 1094 -9.43 -21.52 20.90
CA ALA A 1094 -9.08 -20.13 21.22
C ALA A 1094 -8.82 -19.95 22.72
N ASP A 1095 -7.97 -19.00 23.08
CA ASP A 1095 -7.65 -18.70 24.48
C ASP A 1095 -8.88 -18.16 25.24
N LEU A 1096 -9.05 -18.57 26.50
CA LEU A 1096 -10.20 -18.17 27.33
C LEU A 1096 -10.24 -16.67 27.63
N LYS A 1097 -9.06 -16.04 27.72
CA LYS A 1097 -8.89 -14.62 28.08
C LYS A 1097 -8.69 -13.75 26.86
N ASP A 1098 -8.10 -14.29 25.80
CA ASP A 1098 -7.89 -13.58 24.53
C ASP A 1098 -8.37 -14.42 23.35
N PRO A 1099 -9.66 -14.32 22.97
CA PRO A 1099 -10.21 -15.15 21.90
C PRO A 1099 -9.49 -14.90 20.55
N SER A 1100 -8.82 -13.77 20.37
CA SER A 1100 -8.05 -13.49 19.15
C SER A 1100 -6.84 -14.43 18.97
N ARG A 1101 -6.37 -15.05 20.06
CA ARG A 1101 -5.24 -15.98 20.07
C ARG A 1101 -5.71 -17.43 19.90
N LEU A 1102 -5.28 -18.07 18.82
CA LEU A 1102 -5.52 -19.48 18.58
C LEU A 1102 -4.43 -20.33 19.25
N LEU A 1103 -4.85 -21.25 20.10
CA LEU A 1103 -3.98 -22.19 20.83
C LEU A 1103 -3.77 -23.50 20.07
N TYR A 1104 -4.67 -23.82 19.15
CA TYR A 1104 -4.62 -25.02 18.30
C TYR A 1104 -5.56 -24.87 17.09
N ARG A 1105 -5.12 -25.37 15.92
CA ARG A 1105 -5.94 -25.58 14.72
C ARG A 1105 -5.63 -26.97 14.18
N SER A 1106 -6.64 -27.80 13.98
CA SER A 1106 -6.43 -29.16 13.50
C SER A 1106 -5.81 -29.18 12.09
N PRO A 1107 -4.67 -29.88 11.89
CA PRO A 1107 -4.06 -29.95 10.57
C PRO A 1107 -4.95 -30.73 9.58
N ASN A 1108 -5.66 -31.75 10.06
CA ASN A 1108 -6.58 -32.61 9.32
C ASN A 1108 -8.06 -32.25 9.57
N PRO A 1109 -8.98 -32.66 8.67
CA PRO A 1109 -10.41 -32.60 8.96
C PRO A 1109 -10.79 -33.62 10.05
N ILE A 1110 -11.73 -33.27 10.91
CA ILE A 1110 -12.36 -34.17 11.90
C ILE A 1110 -13.60 -34.86 11.33
N LEU A 1111 -14.19 -34.35 10.25
CA LEU A 1111 -15.28 -34.98 9.50
C LEU A 1111 -15.20 -34.56 8.03
N SER A 1112 -15.25 -35.54 7.13
CA SER A 1112 -15.28 -35.35 5.67
C SER A 1112 -16.49 -36.08 5.08
N PRO A 1113 -17.04 -35.68 3.92
CA PRO A 1113 -18.09 -36.44 3.26
C PRO A 1113 -17.59 -37.84 2.86
N GLU A 1114 -18.23 -38.90 3.35
CA GLU A 1114 -17.85 -40.29 3.06
C GLU A 1114 -19.04 -41.17 2.67
N THR A 1115 -20.24 -40.88 3.17
CA THR A 1115 -21.45 -41.65 2.85
C THR A 1115 -22.11 -41.16 1.55
N GLU A 1116 -23.01 -41.96 0.96
CA GLU A 1116 -23.72 -41.57 -0.27
C GLU A 1116 -24.53 -40.28 -0.12
N TRP A 1117 -25.13 -40.06 1.05
CA TRP A 1117 -25.94 -38.87 1.36
C TRP A 1117 -25.10 -37.65 1.76
N GLU A 1118 -23.85 -37.83 2.20
CA GLU A 1118 -22.89 -36.75 2.42
C GLU A 1118 -22.21 -36.32 1.11
N ILE A 1119 -21.89 -37.27 0.25
CA ILE A 1119 -21.32 -37.03 -1.08
C ILE A 1119 -22.38 -36.46 -2.03
N GLY A 1120 -23.65 -36.85 -1.85
CA GLY A 1120 -24.76 -36.41 -2.71
C GLY A 1120 -24.83 -37.19 -4.02
N LYS A 1121 -24.68 -38.51 -4.00
CA LYS A 1121 -24.80 -39.37 -5.20
C LYS A 1121 -26.27 -39.52 -5.61
N GLY A 1122 -26.67 -38.86 -6.71
CA GLY A 1122 -28.03 -38.87 -7.27
C GLY A 1122 -28.49 -37.46 -7.67
N LYS A 1123 -29.56 -37.32 -8.47
CA LYS A 1123 -30.08 -35.99 -8.90
C LYS A 1123 -30.81 -35.19 -7.79
N GLU A 1124 -30.72 -35.62 -6.53
CA GLU A 1124 -31.54 -35.09 -5.42
C GLU A 1124 -30.76 -34.25 -4.39
N ALA A 1125 -29.43 -34.11 -4.50
CA ALA A 1125 -28.64 -33.27 -3.60
C ALA A 1125 -28.60 -31.80 -4.06
N TRP A 1126 -28.70 -30.84 -3.14
CA TRP A 1126 -28.54 -29.41 -3.48
C TRP A 1126 -27.08 -29.07 -3.77
N VAL A 1127 -26.17 -29.40 -2.85
CA VAL A 1127 -24.73 -29.15 -3.00
C VAL A 1127 -23.96 -30.42 -2.62
N PRO A 1128 -23.39 -31.17 -3.58
CA PRO A 1128 -22.67 -32.42 -3.28
C PRO A 1128 -21.35 -32.15 -2.54
N ASN A 1129 -20.79 -33.19 -1.91
CA ASN A 1129 -19.53 -33.15 -1.15
C ASN A 1129 -19.51 -32.15 0.01
N VAL A 1130 -20.60 -32.09 0.79
CA VAL A 1130 -20.71 -31.15 1.91
C VAL A 1130 -20.99 -31.87 3.23
N VAL A 1131 -20.17 -31.58 4.24
CA VAL A 1131 -20.56 -31.66 5.65
C VAL A 1131 -20.40 -30.29 6.31
N PHE A 1132 -21.45 -29.80 6.97
CA PHE A 1132 -21.51 -28.45 7.51
C PHE A 1132 -22.21 -28.45 8.88
N THR A 1133 -21.73 -27.70 9.87
CA THR A 1133 -22.39 -27.63 11.19
C THR A 1133 -22.68 -26.20 11.61
N CYS A 1134 -23.81 -26.00 12.27
CA CYS A 1134 -24.14 -24.76 12.97
C CYS A 1134 -24.35 -24.98 14.49
N GLY A 1135 -24.17 -26.21 14.97
CA GLY A 1135 -24.62 -26.60 16.30
C GLY A 1135 -23.87 -27.79 16.85
N ALA A 1136 -23.18 -27.57 17.96
CA ALA A 1136 -22.53 -28.62 18.74
C ALA A 1136 -22.79 -28.38 20.23
N VAL A 1137 -23.12 -29.44 20.96
CA VAL A 1137 -23.47 -29.35 22.38
C VAL A 1137 -22.76 -30.44 23.19
N PRO A 1138 -22.50 -30.19 24.48
CA PRO A 1138 -22.19 -31.25 25.43
C PRO A 1138 -23.25 -32.37 25.42
N ALA A 1139 -22.78 -33.62 25.48
CA ALA A 1139 -23.67 -34.78 25.61
C ALA A 1139 -24.41 -34.80 26.95
N GLU A 1140 -23.81 -34.22 27.99
CA GLU A 1140 -24.36 -34.04 29.33
C GLU A 1140 -24.41 -32.54 29.64
N ASP A 1141 -25.34 -32.10 30.49
CA ASP A 1141 -25.49 -30.69 30.86
C ASP A 1141 -24.32 -30.23 31.74
N LYS A 1142 -23.28 -29.66 31.13
CA LYS A 1142 -22.04 -29.26 31.77
C LYS A 1142 -21.45 -28.02 31.11
N ASP A 1143 -21.15 -27.00 31.91
CA ASP A 1143 -20.66 -25.70 31.45
C ASP A 1143 -19.20 -25.74 30.94
N ILE A 1144 -18.33 -26.48 31.62
CA ILE A 1144 -16.89 -26.58 31.31
C ILE A 1144 -16.53 -28.03 31.08
N LEU A 1145 -16.10 -28.37 29.86
CA LEU A 1145 -15.76 -29.75 29.52
C LEU A 1145 -14.31 -30.14 29.88
N ASP A 1146 -14.18 -31.38 30.34
CA ASP A 1146 -12.96 -32.14 30.63
C ASP A 1146 -12.68 -33.18 29.53
N ASP A 1147 -11.54 -33.86 29.62
CA ASP A 1147 -11.02 -34.83 28.63
C ASP A 1147 -12.02 -35.87 28.13
N ASP A 1148 -12.81 -36.44 29.05
CA ASP A 1148 -13.67 -37.58 28.77
C ASP A 1148 -15.11 -37.20 28.40
N ASP A 1149 -15.44 -35.91 28.50
CA ASP A 1149 -16.74 -35.40 28.13
C ASP A 1149 -16.95 -35.52 26.62
N LYS A 1150 -18.16 -35.91 26.23
CA LYS A 1150 -18.55 -36.13 24.84
C LYS A 1150 -19.26 -34.90 24.31
N ILE A 1151 -18.98 -34.56 23.07
CA ILE A 1151 -19.65 -33.51 22.30
C ILE A 1151 -20.50 -34.19 21.21
N LEU A 1152 -21.71 -33.67 21.03
CA LEU A 1152 -22.67 -34.03 19.99
C LEU A 1152 -22.62 -32.94 18.91
N VAL A 1153 -22.29 -33.32 17.68
CA VAL A 1153 -22.15 -32.39 16.54
C VAL A 1153 -23.24 -32.71 15.52
N TYR A 1154 -24.20 -31.81 15.39
CA TYR A 1154 -25.27 -31.91 14.40
C TYR A 1154 -24.81 -31.24 13.11
N TYR A 1155 -24.85 -31.97 12.01
CA TYR A 1155 -24.29 -31.49 10.74
C TYR A 1155 -25.25 -31.70 9.58
N GLY A 1156 -25.40 -30.68 8.74
CA GLY A 1156 -25.99 -30.78 7.42
C GLY A 1156 -25.07 -31.58 6.49
N ALA A 1157 -25.68 -32.35 5.59
CA ALA A 1157 -24.99 -33.18 4.62
C ALA A 1157 -25.58 -32.99 3.22
N ALA A 1158 -24.68 -32.72 2.28
CA ALA A 1158 -24.98 -32.38 0.89
C ALA A 1158 -26.07 -31.29 0.71
N ASP A 1159 -26.20 -30.36 1.69
CA ASP A 1159 -27.30 -29.40 1.81
C ASP A 1159 -28.71 -30.01 1.64
N THR A 1160 -28.89 -31.25 2.10
CA THR A 1160 -30.10 -32.04 1.85
C THR A 1160 -30.75 -32.61 3.11
N CYS A 1161 -29.92 -33.10 4.04
CA CYS A 1161 -30.39 -33.74 5.28
C CYS A 1161 -29.46 -33.41 6.45
N ILE A 1162 -29.83 -33.82 7.67
CA ILE A 1162 -29.02 -33.59 8.88
C ILE A 1162 -28.64 -34.94 9.51
N GLY A 1163 -27.36 -35.07 9.84
CA GLY A 1163 -26.78 -36.16 10.62
C GLY A 1163 -26.25 -35.71 11.98
N LEU A 1164 -25.78 -36.68 12.75
CA LEU A 1164 -25.15 -36.52 14.05
C LEU A 1164 -23.79 -37.23 14.08
N ALA A 1165 -22.78 -36.59 14.62
CA ALA A 1165 -21.49 -37.20 14.93
C ALA A 1165 -21.08 -36.88 16.37
N THR A 1166 -20.20 -37.70 16.94
CA THR A 1166 -19.77 -37.58 18.34
C THR A 1166 -18.27 -37.69 18.47
N GLY A 1167 -17.70 -36.98 19.45
CA GLY A 1167 -16.28 -37.06 19.80
C GLY A 1167 -16.05 -36.67 21.25
N LYS A 1168 -14.98 -37.15 21.87
CA LYS A 1168 -14.56 -36.67 23.19
C LYS A 1168 -13.66 -35.44 23.06
N VAL A 1169 -13.63 -34.59 24.09
CA VAL A 1169 -12.70 -33.44 24.13
C VAL A 1169 -11.26 -33.88 23.88
N LYS A 1170 -10.80 -34.96 24.52
CA LYS A 1170 -9.42 -35.49 24.33
C LYS A 1170 -9.13 -36.06 22.94
N ASP A 1171 -10.16 -36.34 22.15
CA ASP A 1171 -10.03 -36.82 20.78
C ASP A 1171 -9.88 -35.64 19.81
N LEU A 1172 -10.52 -34.50 20.13
CA LEU A 1172 -10.45 -33.26 19.35
C LEU A 1172 -9.25 -32.36 19.72
N ILE A 1173 -8.82 -32.40 20.98
CA ILE A 1173 -7.64 -31.69 21.49
C ILE A 1173 -6.55 -32.74 21.82
N PRO A 1174 -5.51 -32.88 20.98
CA PRO A 1174 -4.49 -33.91 21.16
C PRO A 1174 -3.72 -33.77 22.47
N LYS A 1175 -3.15 -34.89 22.94
CA LYS A 1175 -2.47 -34.99 24.24
C LYS A 1175 -1.35 -33.95 24.41
N ASP A 1176 -0.56 -33.69 23.38
CA ASP A 1176 0.58 -32.78 23.46
C ASP A 1176 0.13 -31.33 23.68
N ILE A 1177 -0.96 -30.93 23.04
CA ILE A 1177 -1.60 -29.62 23.23
C ILE A 1177 -2.18 -29.51 24.64
N ARG A 1178 -2.91 -30.54 25.09
CA ARG A 1178 -3.48 -30.58 26.45
C ARG A 1178 -2.41 -30.48 27.54
N ASN A 1179 -1.29 -31.18 27.37
CA ASN A 1179 -0.16 -31.14 28.31
C ASN A 1179 0.52 -29.77 28.37
N ARG A 1180 0.54 -29.02 27.26
CA ARG A 1180 1.13 -27.68 27.22
C ARG A 1180 0.26 -26.64 27.93
N LEU A 1181 -1.06 -26.79 27.81
CA LEU A 1181 -2.04 -25.83 28.33
C LEU A 1181 -2.51 -26.15 29.75
N GLY A 1182 -2.36 -27.41 30.19
CA GLY A 1182 -2.91 -27.95 31.44
C GLY A 1182 -1.98 -27.91 32.64
#